data_AF-A0A7J4Y0W9-F1
#
_entry.id   AF-A0A7J4Y0W9-F1
#
_cell.length_a   1.000
_cell.length_b   1.000
_cell.length_c   1.000
_cell.angle_alpha   90.00
_cell.angle_beta   90.00
_cell.angle_gamma   90.00
#
_symmetry.space_group_name_H-M   'P 1'
#
loop_
_entity.id
_entity.type
_entity.pdbx_description
1 polymer ?
#
loop_
_entity_poly.entity_id
_entity_poly.type
_entity_poly.pdbx_seq_one_letter_code
_entity_poly.pdbx_strand_id
1 'polypeptide(L)'
;MKKLNHIGIFLVYLFITIQSFASEPIRVACIGNSITYGAFIPNREMNCYPAQLQAYLGDGYEVKNFGASGRTILSKGDYPYSETDTYKASLEYQPDIVLIKLGTNDTKPQNWKYKNEFKDNYQTLIDTYRNLKSHPRIILLTPIRCFLPEGSEINAQLIENEVRPTVEELAWKNQLEIINLFNLFGDQWDSVMLPDKLHPSSIGAGVMAQKIYEYLAVKTTASPTKLQTSLGIQDAKRFNFHGHQGYEFENEGVKCLVVEPAKEAIGKPWMIRARFWGHEPQTDIALLEHGFHIVYCDVADLYGSDKAVQRWNSFYKRMVKAGFNKKVALEGMSRGGLIVYNWAAQNPEKVACIYADAPVMDFKSWPMGQGKSAGSAMDTKQLLNAYGFKNEAEALNWKKNPIDCAPTMAKAGIPILHVVGDADQVVSVAENTAIFEQRMEELHAPITIIHKPGVDHHPHSLNNPEPIVQFILKATNRAENMCVHPVPGNEFRSAAGWTQNSDWNSVAKDITATLNGKHLKLLLLGNSITQGWGGNRKEVTYKPGKEAMDNAIGKDNWESAGISGDRTQNLLWRVRYDNYNSCHPENIVIAIGINNLISGKDSPENTAEGIIAVANEVRKQFPESRIILLGLFPSGKEQQSKVRTQCDKIHDILQHHRFEKVEYINPTKWFTEADGTMKDGLYGNDYIHFTGEGYKVAATEIAKILAC
;
A
#
# COMPACT_ATOMS: atom_id res chain seq x y z
N MET A 1 -25.83 35.23 -75.23
CA MET A 1 -26.30 34.51 -74.01
C MET A 1 -25.73 33.09 -74.07
N LYS A 2 -24.77 32.78 -73.20
CA LYS A 2 -24.08 31.48 -73.09
C LYS A 2 -24.96 30.49 -72.32
N LYS A 3 -25.11 29.25 -72.82
CA LYS A 3 -25.67 28.11 -72.07
C LYS A 3 -24.51 27.27 -71.51
N LEU A 4 -24.62 26.93 -70.23
CA LEU A 4 -23.67 26.16 -69.42
C LEU A 4 -23.58 24.69 -69.89
N ASN A 5 -22.35 24.17 -69.94
CA ASN A 5 -22.06 22.73 -69.91
C ASN A 5 -21.97 22.27 -68.46
N HIS A 6 -22.67 21.19 -68.11
CA HIS A 6 -22.52 20.49 -66.83
C HIS A 6 -21.45 19.40 -66.95
N ILE A 7 -20.36 19.53 -66.19
CA ILE A 7 -19.41 18.45 -65.91
C ILE A 7 -19.78 17.89 -64.54
N GLY A 8 -20.25 16.64 -64.51
CA GLY A 8 -20.50 15.91 -63.28
C GLY A 8 -19.20 15.34 -62.72
N ILE A 9 -18.84 15.75 -61.51
CA ILE A 9 -17.76 15.16 -60.72
C ILE A 9 -18.39 14.09 -59.82
N PHE A 10 -18.03 12.83 -60.03
CA PHE A 10 -18.39 11.71 -59.16
C PHE A 10 -17.35 11.64 -58.02
N LEU A 11 -17.76 12.00 -56.80
CA LEU A 11 -16.96 11.85 -55.59
C LEU A 11 -17.34 10.53 -54.90
N VAL A 12 -16.45 9.53 -54.98
CA VAL A 12 -16.58 8.26 -54.26
C VAL A 12 -16.07 8.47 -52.83
N TYR A 13 -16.99 8.49 -51.85
CA TYR A 13 -16.65 8.45 -50.43
C TYR A 13 -16.39 7.00 -50.00
N LEU A 14 -15.14 6.67 -49.71
CA LEU A 14 -14.75 5.39 -49.12
C LEU A 14 -14.95 5.50 -47.59
N PHE A 15 -16.01 4.92 -47.05
CA PHE A 15 -16.20 4.75 -45.61
C PHE A 15 -15.28 3.63 -45.10
N ILE A 16 -14.19 4.00 -44.42
CA ILE A 16 -13.41 3.05 -43.62
C ILE A 16 -14.13 2.92 -42.26
N THR A 17 -14.90 1.85 -42.10
CA THR A 17 -15.45 1.46 -40.79
C THR A 17 -14.32 0.86 -39.95
N ILE A 18 -13.77 1.65 -39.02
CA ILE A 18 -12.90 1.12 -37.97
C ILE A 18 -13.79 0.36 -36.99
N GLN A 19 -13.92 -0.96 -37.16
CA GLN A 19 -14.49 -1.82 -36.12
C GLN A 19 -13.49 -1.90 -34.97
N SER A 20 -13.76 -1.17 -33.90
CA SER A 20 -13.08 -1.34 -32.62
C SER A 20 -13.55 -2.66 -32.01
N PHE A 21 -12.81 -3.75 -32.25
CA PHE A 21 -13.01 -4.98 -31.49
C PHE A 21 -12.51 -4.74 -30.06
N ALA A 22 -13.42 -4.70 -29.08
CA ALA A 22 -13.02 -4.75 -27.68
C ALA A 22 -12.28 -6.07 -27.44
N SER A 23 -11.07 -6.00 -26.86
CA SER A 23 -10.33 -7.21 -26.48
C SER A 23 -11.13 -7.98 -25.43
N GLU A 24 -11.14 -9.31 -25.52
CA GLU A 24 -11.69 -10.14 -24.43
C GLU A 24 -10.99 -9.78 -23.09
N PRO A 25 -11.73 -9.72 -21.97
CA PRO A 25 -11.14 -9.42 -20.68
C PRO A 25 -10.15 -10.51 -20.27
N ILE A 26 -9.08 -10.11 -19.57
CA ILE A 26 -8.07 -11.05 -19.05
C ILE A 26 -8.70 -11.86 -17.92
N ARG A 27 -8.74 -13.18 -18.08
CA ARG A 27 -9.37 -14.11 -17.13
C ARG A 27 -8.42 -14.42 -15.97
N VAL A 28 -8.83 -14.10 -14.76
CA VAL A 28 -8.08 -14.35 -13.52
C VAL A 28 -8.80 -15.42 -12.69
N ALA A 29 -8.14 -16.53 -12.40
CA ALA A 29 -8.65 -17.59 -11.53
C ALA A 29 -7.98 -17.51 -10.14
N CYS A 30 -8.78 -17.27 -9.10
CA CYS A 30 -8.32 -17.30 -7.71
C CYS A 30 -8.55 -18.70 -7.11
N ILE A 31 -7.48 -19.48 -7.00
CA ILE A 31 -7.47 -20.86 -6.50
C ILE A 31 -7.12 -20.85 -5.02
N GLY A 32 -7.91 -21.52 -4.18
CA GLY A 32 -7.53 -21.65 -2.78
C GLY A 32 -8.53 -22.34 -1.88
N ASN A 33 -8.30 -22.22 -0.58
CA ASN A 33 -9.13 -22.82 0.45
C ASN A 33 -10.20 -21.84 0.97
N SER A 34 -10.60 -21.98 2.24
CA SER A 34 -11.59 -21.13 2.91
C SER A 34 -11.24 -19.64 2.89
N ILE A 35 -9.96 -19.29 2.91
CA ILE A 35 -9.52 -17.88 2.83
C ILE A 35 -9.80 -17.29 1.45
N THR A 36 -9.59 -18.06 0.37
CA THR A 36 -9.93 -17.64 -1.00
C THR A 36 -11.44 -17.65 -1.24
N TYR A 37 -12.13 -18.66 -0.71
CA TYR A 37 -13.59 -18.75 -0.76
C TYR A 37 -14.27 -17.52 -0.11
N GLY A 38 -13.64 -16.93 0.91
CA GLY A 38 -14.24 -15.86 1.72
C GLY A 38 -15.13 -16.42 2.84
N ALA A 39 -14.68 -17.50 3.49
CA ALA A 39 -15.39 -18.07 4.63
C ALA A 39 -15.59 -17.03 5.74
N PHE A 40 -16.79 -17.03 6.33
CA PHE A 40 -17.23 -16.09 7.39
C PHE A 40 -17.35 -14.62 6.99
N ILE A 41 -17.05 -14.25 5.74
CA ILE A 41 -17.26 -12.89 5.24
C ILE A 41 -18.73 -12.68 4.85
N PRO A 42 -19.45 -11.72 5.44
CA PRO A 42 -20.80 -11.35 5.01
C PRO A 42 -20.78 -10.85 3.57
N ASN A 43 -21.82 -11.18 2.78
CA ASN A 43 -21.89 -10.83 1.36
C ASN A 43 -20.58 -11.15 0.61
N ARG A 44 -20.02 -12.36 0.84
CA ARG A 44 -18.71 -12.74 0.29
C ARG A 44 -18.58 -12.56 -1.22
N GLU A 45 -19.67 -12.65 -2.00
CA GLU A 45 -19.65 -12.40 -3.45
C GLU A 45 -19.19 -10.99 -3.82
N MET A 46 -19.27 -10.04 -2.89
CA MET A 46 -18.77 -8.67 -3.03
C MET A 46 -17.52 -8.42 -2.18
N ASN A 47 -17.43 -9.03 -0.99
CA ASN A 47 -16.44 -8.66 0.03
C ASN A 47 -15.23 -9.60 0.14
N CYS A 48 -15.24 -10.78 -0.50
CA CYS A 48 -14.04 -11.63 -0.52
C CYS A 48 -12.92 -11.00 -1.36
N TYR A 49 -11.66 -11.38 -1.14
CA TYR A 49 -10.54 -10.74 -1.84
C TYR A 49 -10.63 -10.91 -3.37
N PRO A 50 -11.12 -12.02 -3.95
CA PRO A 50 -11.32 -12.10 -5.41
C PRO A 50 -12.33 -11.07 -5.94
N ALA A 51 -13.42 -10.83 -5.22
CA ALA A 51 -14.43 -9.85 -5.61
C ALA A 51 -13.91 -8.41 -5.49
N GLN A 52 -13.19 -8.11 -4.40
CA GLN A 52 -12.51 -6.82 -4.24
C GLN A 52 -11.42 -6.63 -5.30
N LEU A 53 -10.69 -7.70 -5.67
CA LEU A 53 -9.68 -7.67 -6.73
C LEU A 53 -10.31 -7.38 -8.11
N GLN A 54 -11.50 -7.90 -8.40
CA GLN A 54 -12.25 -7.52 -9.61
C GLN A 54 -12.49 -6.02 -9.66
N ALA A 55 -12.89 -5.42 -8.55
CA ALA A 55 -13.14 -3.98 -8.50
C ALA A 55 -11.85 -3.16 -8.69
N TYR A 56 -10.72 -3.62 -8.14
CA TYR A 56 -9.43 -2.98 -8.37
C TYR A 56 -8.98 -3.05 -9.83
N LEU A 57 -9.16 -4.21 -10.49
CA LEU A 57 -8.71 -4.44 -11.86
C LEU A 57 -9.63 -3.83 -12.93
N GLY A 58 -10.93 -3.71 -12.63
CA GLY A 58 -11.94 -3.15 -13.53
C GLY A 58 -12.28 -4.05 -14.74
N ASP A 59 -13.00 -3.48 -15.70
CA ASP A 59 -13.67 -4.23 -16.79
C ASP A 59 -12.71 -4.89 -17.81
N GLY A 60 -11.43 -4.54 -17.77
CA GLY A 60 -10.39 -5.20 -18.58
C GLY A 60 -10.05 -6.62 -18.09
N TYR A 61 -10.59 -7.02 -16.94
CA TYR A 61 -10.34 -8.31 -16.31
C TYR A 61 -11.65 -8.98 -15.91
N GLU A 62 -11.64 -10.32 -15.93
CA GLU A 62 -12.70 -11.15 -15.35
C GLU A 62 -12.08 -12.03 -14.25
N VAL A 63 -12.30 -11.65 -13.00
CA VAL A 63 -11.79 -12.37 -11.81
C VAL A 63 -12.86 -13.33 -11.31
N LYS A 64 -12.51 -14.62 -11.22
CA LYS A 64 -13.38 -15.65 -10.66
C LYS A 64 -12.79 -16.30 -9.41
N ASN A 65 -13.66 -16.48 -8.42
CA ASN A 65 -13.34 -17.16 -7.18
C ASN A 65 -13.52 -18.68 -7.34
N PHE A 66 -12.43 -19.42 -7.29
CA PHE A 66 -12.41 -20.89 -7.25
C PHE A 66 -11.89 -21.40 -5.90
N GLY A 67 -12.14 -20.64 -4.83
CA GLY A 67 -11.88 -21.06 -3.47
C GLY A 67 -12.84 -22.16 -3.03
N ALA A 68 -12.34 -23.16 -2.30
CA ALA A 68 -13.14 -24.22 -1.71
C ALA A 68 -12.76 -24.43 -0.23
N SER A 69 -13.70 -24.23 0.69
CA SER A 69 -13.43 -24.28 2.13
C SER A 69 -12.89 -25.63 2.61
N GLY A 70 -11.94 -25.57 3.54
CA GLY A 70 -11.36 -26.76 4.19
C GLY A 70 -10.43 -27.62 3.31
N ARG A 71 -10.14 -27.22 2.06
CA ARG A 71 -9.37 -28.07 1.12
C ARG A 71 -7.88 -28.07 1.36
N THR A 72 -7.26 -29.21 1.05
CA THR A 72 -5.83 -29.52 1.12
C THR A 72 -5.20 -29.61 -0.27
N ILE A 73 -3.87 -29.45 -0.34
CA ILE A 73 -3.07 -29.87 -1.50
C ILE A 73 -2.84 -31.37 -1.48
N LEU A 74 -2.62 -31.94 -0.30
CA LEU A 74 -2.37 -33.36 -0.11
C LEU A 74 -3.52 -34.20 -0.67
N SER A 75 -3.21 -35.05 -1.64
CA SER A 75 -4.15 -35.99 -2.27
C SER A 75 -4.62 -37.09 -1.30
N LYS A 76 -3.84 -37.37 -0.24
CA LYS A 76 -4.21 -38.27 0.86
C LYS A 76 -4.76 -37.53 2.08
N GLY A 77 -4.94 -36.21 1.98
CA GLY A 77 -5.60 -35.43 3.01
C GLY A 77 -7.09 -35.76 3.11
N ASP A 78 -7.75 -35.25 4.14
CA ASP A 78 -9.17 -35.43 4.38
C ASP A 78 -10.07 -34.83 3.29
N TYR A 79 -9.64 -33.72 2.66
CA TYR A 79 -10.40 -33.06 1.59
C TYR A 79 -9.50 -32.48 0.48
N PRO A 80 -8.96 -33.31 -0.43
CA PRO A 80 -8.13 -32.84 -1.54
C PRO A 80 -8.84 -31.81 -2.44
N TYR A 81 -8.18 -30.69 -2.75
CA TYR A 81 -8.74 -29.66 -3.62
C TYR A 81 -9.01 -30.19 -5.04
N SER A 82 -8.14 -31.06 -5.54
CA SER A 82 -8.21 -31.69 -6.87
C SER A 82 -9.45 -32.56 -7.10
N GLU A 83 -10.17 -32.93 -6.05
CA GLU A 83 -11.40 -33.73 -6.15
C GLU A 83 -12.67 -32.86 -6.23
N THR A 84 -12.55 -31.55 -6.10
CA THR A 84 -13.70 -30.64 -6.09
C THR A 84 -14.21 -30.32 -7.50
N ASP A 85 -15.52 -30.08 -7.62
CA ASP A 85 -16.08 -29.54 -8.87
C ASP A 85 -15.59 -28.10 -9.14
N THR A 86 -15.26 -27.35 -8.09
CA THR A 86 -14.62 -26.03 -8.19
C THR A 86 -13.26 -26.10 -8.90
N TYR A 87 -12.46 -27.14 -8.63
CA TYR A 87 -11.21 -27.39 -9.35
C TYR A 87 -11.46 -27.73 -10.83
N LYS A 88 -12.45 -28.58 -11.14
CA LYS A 88 -12.78 -28.87 -12.55
C LYS A 88 -13.21 -27.60 -13.30
N ALA A 89 -14.07 -26.80 -12.68
CA ALA A 89 -14.55 -25.54 -13.23
C ALA A 89 -13.42 -24.52 -13.45
N SER A 90 -12.39 -24.49 -12.57
CA SER A 90 -11.25 -23.59 -12.74
C SER A 90 -10.37 -23.97 -13.94
N LEU A 91 -10.29 -25.25 -14.29
CA LEU A 91 -9.60 -25.72 -15.50
C LEU A 91 -10.41 -25.40 -16.77
N GLU A 92 -11.73 -25.63 -16.73
CA GLU A 92 -12.64 -25.34 -17.84
C GLU A 92 -12.70 -23.84 -18.18
N TYR A 93 -12.48 -22.98 -17.18
CA TYR A 93 -12.46 -21.52 -17.35
C TYR A 93 -11.36 -21.02 -18.30
N GLN A 94 -10.29 -21.79 -18.51
CA GLN A 94 -9.13 -21.43 -19.33
C GLN A 94 -8.59 -20.02 -18.96
N PRO A 95 -8.13 -19.83 -17.72
CA PRO A 95 -7.65 -18.53 -17.26
C PRO A 95 -6.37 -18.09 -17.97
N ASP A 96 -6.17 -16.77 -18.07
CA ASP A 96 -4.91 -16.15 -18.49
C ASP A 96 -3.96 -15.94 -17.29
N ILE A 97 -4.51 -15.77 -16.10
CA ILE A 97 -3.78 -15.63 -14.84
C ILE A 97 -4.35 -16.60 -13.81
N VAL A 98 -3.49 -17.34 -13.11
CA VAL A 98 -3.87 -18.24 -12.02
C VAL A 98 -3.17 -17.80 -10.74
N LEU A 99 -3.95 -17.44 -9.72
CA LEU A 99 -3.46 -17.13 -8.37
C LEU A 99 -3.67 -18.35 -7.47
N ILE A 100 -2.62 -18.95 -6.91
CA ILE A 100 -2.73 -20.18 -6.11
C ILE A 100 -2.39 -19.90 -4.64
N LYS A 101 -3.36 -20.14 -3.75
CA LYS A 101 -3.21 -20.01 -2.29
C LYS A 101 -3.79 -21.20 -1.53
N LEU A 102 -2.99 -22.24 -1.36
CA LEU A 102 -3.33 -23.47 -0.61
C LEU A 102 -2.20 -23.89 0.35
N GLY A 103 -2.48 -24.85 1.23
CA GLY A 103 -1.50 -25.39 2.20
C GLY A 103 -1.89 -25.21 3.67
N THR A 104 -2.80 -24.30 4.00
CA THR A 104 -3.18 -24.01 5.40
C THR A 104 -3.81 -25.23 6.09
N ASN A 105 -4.78 -25.89 5.45
CA ASN A 105 -5.48 -27.07 6.03
C ASN A 105 -4.61 -28.33 6.03
N ASP A 106 -3.56 -28.38 5.20
CA ASP A 106 -2.63 -29.49 5.17
C ASP A 106 -1.91 -29.65 6.52
N THR A 107 -1.71 -28.55 7.24
CA THR A 107 -1.04 -28.56 8.56
C THR A 107 -1.83 -29.24 9.68
N LYS A 108 -3.07 -29.67 9.43
CA LYS A 108 -3.87 -30.44 10.37
C LYS A 108 -3.23 -31.80 10.67
N PRO A 109 -3.24 -32.31 11.92
CA PRO A 109 -2.54 -33.54 12.28
C PRO A 109 -2.88 -34.75 11.40
N GLN A 110 -4.16 -34.94 11.05
CA GLN A 110 -4.61 -36.03 10.20
C GLN A 110 -4.08 -35.96 8.75
N ASN A 111 -3.72 -34.76 8.29
CA ASN A 111 -3.22 -34.49 6.94
C ASN A 111 -1.69 -34.47 6.93
N TRP A 112 -1.07 -33.78 7.90
CA TRP A 112 0.38 -33.55 7.94
C TRP A 112 1.21 -34.82 8.15
N LYS A 113 0.59 -35.94 8.56
CA LYS A 113 1.22 -37.27 8.50
C LYS A 113 1.70 -37.66 7.09
N TYR A 114 1.14 -37.04 6.04
CA TYR A 114 1.54 -37.21 4.63
C TYR A 114 2.44 -36.08 4.10
N LYS A 115 3.05 -35.26 4.96
CA LYS A 115 3.79 -34.06 4.54
C LYS A 115 4.87 -34.27 3.46
N ASN A 116 5.45 -35.47 3.39
CA ASN A 116 6.46 -35.80 2.37
C ASN A 116 5.89 -35.75 0.94
N GLU A 117 4.56 -35.85 0.76
CA GLU A 117 3.88 -35.73 -0.54
C GLU A 117 3.43 -34.30 -0.84
N PHE A 118 3.47 -33.39 0.14
CA PHE A 118 2.90 -32.03 0.02
C PHE A 118 3.47 -31.28 -1.18
N LYS A 119 4.80 -31.27 -1.31
CA LYS A 119 5.51 -30.58 -2.39
C LYS A 119 5.21 -31.16 -3.76
N ASP A 120 5.22 -32.49 -3.89
CA ASP A 120 4.98 -33.17 -5.16
C ASP A 120 3.52 -33.01 -5.62
N ASN A 121 2.58 -33.02 -4.68
CA ASN A 121 1.17 -32.76 -4.96
C ASN A 121 0.96 -31.28 -5.36
N TYR A 122 1.65 -30.35 -4.72
CA TYR A 122 1.62 -28.94 -5.13
C TYR A 122 2.23 -28.76 -6.53
N GLN A 123 3.35 -29.43 -6.84
CA GLN A 123 3.94 -29.44 -8.18
C GLN A 123 2.96 -29.97 -9.23
N THR A 124 2.24 -31.04 -8.92
CA THR A 124 1.19 -31.59 -9.80
C THR A 124 0.11 -30.56 -10.12
N LEU A 125 -0.31 -29.78 -9.12
CA LEU A 125 -1.29 -28.71 -9.33
C LEU A 125 -0.73 -27.62 -10.26
N ILE A 126 0.52 -27.20 -10.06
CA ILE A 126 1.22 -26.23 -10.92
C ILE A 126 1.27 -26.75 -12.37
N ASP A 127 1.70 -27.99 -12.55
CA ASP A 127 1.84 -28.60 -13.88
C ASP A 127 0.49 -28.72 -14.58
N THR A 128 -0.58 -28.99 -13.84
CA THR A 128 -1.94 -29.04 -14.40
C THR A 128 -2.36 -27.70 -14.98
N TYR A 129 -2.20 -26.59 -14.24
CA TYR A 129 -2.54 -25.26 -14.78
C TYR A 129 -1.59 -24.85 -15.91
N ARG A 130 -0.29 -25.17 -15.82
CA ARG A 130 0.71 -24.85 -16.84
C ARG A 130 0.38 -25.49 -18.19
N ASN A 131 -0.24 -26.67 -18.18
CA ASN A 131 -0.60 -27.43 -19.36
C ASN A 131 -2.00 -27.10 -19.92
N LEU A 132 -2.71 -26.12 -19.37
CA LEU A 132 -3.96 -25.62 -19.98
C LEU A 132 -3.67 -24.97 -21.33
N LYS A 133 -4.67 -25.00 -22.23
CA LYS A 133 -4.55 -24.43 -23.58
C LYS A 133 -4.37 -22.91 -23.57
N SER A 134 -4.87 -22.24 -22.53
CA SER A 134 -4.67 -20.80 -22.32
C SER A 134 -3.24 -20.42 -21.93
N HIS A 135 -2.39 -21.38 -21.55
CA HIS A 135 -1.01 -21.15 -21.07
C HIS A 135 -0.93 -20.04 -20.01
N PRO A 136 -1.64 -20.19 -18.88
CA PRO A 136 -1.78 -19.12 -17.90
C PRO A 136 -0.44 -18.69 -17.31
N ARG A 137 -0.36 -17.39 -17.00
CA ARG A 137 0.60 -16.84 -16.03
C ARG A 137 0.23 -17.34 -14.62
N ILE A 138 1.08 -18.18 -14.04
CA ILE A 138 0.85 -18.76 -12.70
C ILE A 138 1.61 -17.94 -11.64
N ILE A 139 0.88 -17.50 -10.62
CA ILE A 139 1.39 -16.71 -9.50
C ILE A 139 1.05 -17.44 -8.20
N LEU A 140 2.07 -17.77 -7.42
CA LEU A 140 1.88 -18.38 -6.10
C LEU A 140 1.67 -17.29 -5.04
N LEU A 141 0.71 -17.50 -4.14
CA LEU A 141 0.48 -16.62 -3.01
C LEU A 141 0.92 -17.35 -1.74
N THR A 142 1.82 -16.75 -0.96
CA THR A 142 2.17 -17.35 0.34
C THR A 142 0.96 -17.34 1.27
N PRO A 143 0.89 -18.25 2.26
CA PRO A 143 -0.12 -18.15 3.31
C PRO A 143 -0.04 -16.80 4.03
N ILE A 144 -1.19 -16.26 4.45
CA ILE A 144 -1.21 -15.18 5.45
C ILE A 144 -0.76 -15.73 6.81
N ARG A 145 -0.23 -14.87 7.69
CA ARG A 145 0.11 -15.28 9.05
C ARG A 145 -1.12 -15.82 9.78
N CYS A 146 -0.96 -16.96 10.43
CA CYS A 146 -1.96 -17.59 11.29
C CYS A 146 -1.67 -17.24 12.74
N PHE A 147 -2.67 -16.80 13.49
CA PHE A 147 -2.55 -16.41 14.90
C PHE A 147 -3.26 -17.38 15.84
N LEU A 148 -3.69 -18.54 15.34
CA LEU A 148 -4.25 -19.59 16.17
C LEU A 148 -3.24 -20.03 17.24
N PRO A 149 -3.69 -20.27 18.49
CA PRO A 149 -2.80 -20.67 19.56
C PRO A 149 -2.18 -22.05 19.29
N GLU A 150 -1.05 -22.32 19.93
CA GLU A 150 -0.42 -23.64 19.90
C GLU A 150 -1.41 -24.73 20.33
N GLY A 151 -1.36 -25.89 19.65
CA GLY A 151 -2.31 -26.99 19.87
C GLY A 151 -3.63 -26.88 19.11
N SER A 152 -3.86 -25.79 18.37
CA SER A 152 -5.01 -25.68 17.46
C SER A 152 -4.92 -26.72 16.32
N GLU A 153 -6.07 -27.08 15.74
CA GLU A 153 -6.13 -28.07 14.64
C GLU A 153 -5.29 -27.62 13.44
N ILE A 154 -5.36 -26.35 13.06
CA ILE A 154 -4.47 -25.74 12.06
C ILE A 154 -3.26 -25.16 12.79
N ASN A 155 -2.06 -25.52 12.34
CA ASN A 155 -0.83 -25.22 13.06
C ASN A 155 -0.09 -24.02 12.44
N ALA A 156 -0.05 -22.90 13.17
CA ALA A 156 0.61 -21.66 12.75
C ALA A 156 2.13 -21.83 12.48
N GLN A 157 2.83 -22.62 13.30
CA GLN A 157 4.26 -22.86 13.16
C GLN A 157 4.59 -23.68 11.90
N LEU A 158 3.77 -24.68 11.57
CA LEU A 158 3.92 -25.45 10.33
C LEU A 158 3.64 -24.59 9.09
N ILE A 159 2.69 -23.65 9.18
CA ILE A 159 2.43 -22.68 8.10
C ILE A 159 3.68 -21.81 7.85
N GLU A 160 4.26 -21.26 8.91
CA GLU A 160 5.39 -20.33 8.85
C GLU A 160 6.69 -21.02 8.42
N ASN A 161 6.97 -22.21 8.95
CA ASN A 161 8.26 -22.88 8.86
C ASN A 161 8.33 -24.03 7.84
N GLU A 162 7.20 -24.58 7.39
CA GLU A 162 7.19 -25.67 6.39
C GLU A 162 6.41 -25.27 5.12
N VAL A 163 5.15 -24.83 5.24
CA VAL A 163 4.30 -24.52 4.08
C VAL A 163 4.84 -23.33 3.28
N ARG A 164 5.07 -22.19 3.93
CA ARG A 164 5.56 -20.97 3.26
C ARG A 164 6.90 -21.21 2.53
N PRO A 165 7.95 -21.76 3.19
CA PRO A 165 9.22 -22.05 2.49
C PRO A 165 9.07 -23.03 1.32
N THR A 166 8.14 -23.99 1.41
CA THR A 166 7.87 -24.92 0.29
C THR A 166 7.26 -24.19 -0.90
N VAL A 167 6.32 -23.27 -0.68
CA VAL A 167 5.71 -22.44 -1.73
C VAL A 167 6.77 -21.53 -2.38
N GLU A 168 7.63 -20.90 -1.57
CA GLU A 168 8.77 -20.11 -2.07
C GLU A 168 9.71 -20.97 -2.92
N GLU A 169 10.08 -22.18 -2.45
CA GLU A 169 10.94 -23.08 -3.22
C GLU A 169 10.31 -23.52 -4.55
N LEU A 170 9.00 -23.82 -4.55
CA LEU A 170 8.27 -24.20 -5.76
C LEU A 170 8.20 -23.06 -6.76
N ALA A 171 7.98 -21.81 -6.31
CA ALA A 171 8.00 -20.64 -7.18
C ALA A 171 9.35 -20.51 -7.89
N TRP A 172 10.45 -20.54 -7.13
CA TRP A 172 11.80 -20.41 -7.66
C TRP A 172 12.18 -21.55 -8.63
N LYS A 173 11.94 -22.81 -8.24
CA LYS A 173 12.26 -23.98 -9.07
C LYS A 173 11.53 -23.98 -10.41
N ASN A 174 10.29 -23.51 -10.41
CA ASN A 174 9.45 -23.48 -11.59
C ASN A 174 9.54 -22.17 -12.37
N GLN A 175 10.39 -21.21 -11.93
CA GLN A 175 10.49 -19.86 -12.50
C GLN A 175 9.12 -19.15 -12.55
N LEU A 176 8.34 -19.29 -11.48
CA LEU A 176 7.03 -18.67 -11.33
C LEU A 176 7.12 -17.36 -10.58
N GLU A 177 6.07 -16.58 -10.72
CA GLU A 177 5.83 -15.38 -9.93
C GLU A 177 5.30 -15.76 -8.54
N ILE A 178 5.60 -14.91 -7.55
CA ILE A 178 5.18 -15.09 -6.16
C ILE A 178 4.79 -13.75 -5.54
N ILE A 179 3.78 -13.77 -4.68
CA ILE A 179 3.36 -12.65 -3.83
C ILE A 179 3.36 -13.12 -2.37
N ASN A 180 4.09 -12.40 -1.52
CA ASN A 180 4.13 -12.59 -0.09
C ASN A 180 2.91 -11.93 0.56
N LEU A 181 2.05 -12.74 1.18
CA LEU A 181 0.93 -12.29 2.00
C LEU A 181 1.17 -12.55 3.50
N PHE A 182 2.29 -13.16 3.86
CA PHE A 182 2.56 -13.61 5.23
C PHE A 182 2.71 -12.43 6.18
N ASN A 183 3.44 -11.40 5.76
CA ASN A 183 3.73 -10.21 6.55
C ASN A 183 2.63 -9.12 6.49
N LEU A 184 1.58 -9.34 5.68
CA LEU A 184 0.58 -8.34 5.34
C LEU A 184 -0.15 -7.74 6.55
N PHE A 185 -0.42 -8.57 7.57
CA PHE A 185 -1.12 -8.15 8.80
C PHE A 185 -0.18 -7.98 10.00
N GLY A 186 1.14 -7.98 9.77
CA GLY A 186 2.14 -7.89 10.84
C GLY A 186 2.27 -9.16 11.69
N ASP A 187 2.82 -9.01 12.89
CA ASP A 187 3.10 -10.06 13.87
C ASP A 187 2.25 -9.96 15.14
N GLN A 188 1.40 -8.95 15.25
CA GLN A 188 0.42 -8.81 16.31
C GLN A 188 -0.98 -9.10 15.76
N TRP A 189 -1.76 -9.89 16.49
CA TRP A 189 -3.12 -10.21 16.09
C TRP A 189 -4.02 -8.98 16.17
N ASP A 190 -4.66 -8.65 15.05
CA ASP A 190 -5.71 -7.65 14.94
C ASP A 190 -7.05 -8.34 14.66
N SER A 191 -8.01 -8.21 15.59
CA SER A 191 -9.33 -8.81 15.49
C SER A 191 -10.21 -8.18 14.41
N VAL A 192 -9.90 -6.96 13.96
CA VAL A 192 -10.58 -6.31 12.82
C VAL A 192 -10.12 -6.97 11.53
N MET A 193 -8.84 -7.32 11.40
CA MET A 193 -8.29 -7.96 10.20
C MET A 193 -8.59 -9.45 10.15
N LEU A 194 -8.44 -10.16 11.29
CA LEU A 194 -8.58 -11.61 11.42
C LEU A 194 -9.46 -11.97 12.63
N PRO A 195 -10.80 -11.89 12.52
CA PRO A 195 -11.71 -12.03 13.67
C PRO A 195 -11.55 -13.33 14.45
N ASP A 196 -11.23 -14.44 13.77
CA ASP A 196 -11.04 -15.77 14.35
C ASP A 196 -9.56 -16.21 14.38
N LYS A 197 -8.62 -15.26 14.19
CA LYS A 197 -7.17 -15.48 14.14
C LYS A 197 -6.67 -16.27 12.91
N LEU A 198 -7.54 -16.57 11.93
CA LEU A 198 -7.18 -17.35 10.74
C LEU A 198 -7.77 -16.77 9.44
N HIS A 199 -9.05 -16.44 9.42
CA HIS A 199 -9.79 -15.97 8.27
C HIS A 199 -9.87 -14.44 8.25
N PRO A 200 -9.55 -13.79 7.12
CA PRO A 200 -9.73 -12.35 6.97
C PRO A 200 -11.19 -11.95 7.15
N SER A 201 -11.42 -10.80 7.79
CA SER A 201 -12.68 -10.07 7.66
C SER A 201 -12.82 -9.50 6.24
N SER A 202 -13.94 -8.85 5.93
CA SER A 202 -14.10 -8.09 4.69
C SER A 202 -13.02 -7.01 4.53
N ILE A 203 -12.62 -6.36 5.62
CA ILE A 203 -11.53 -5.37 5.63
C ILE A 203 -10.19 -6.03 5.31
N GLY A 204 -9.86 -7.13 6.00
CA GLY A 204 -8.62 -7.88 5.73
C GLY A 204 -8.57 -8.43 4.30
N ALA A 205 -9.69 -8.90 3.77
CA ALA A 205 -9.81 -9.34 2.39
C ALA A 205 -9.59 -8.20 1.37
N GLY A 206 -10.02 -6.98 1.67
CA GLY A 206 -9.71 -5.82 0.82
C GLY A 206 -8.24 -5.44 0.84
N VAL A 207 -7.56 -5.57 1.98
CA VAL A 207 -6.10 -5.37 2.08
C VAL A 207 -5.36 -6.41 1.24
N MET A 208 -5.79 -7.68 1.28
CA MET A 208 -5.25 -8.72 0.40
C MET A 208 -5.48 -8.40 -1.08
N ALA A 209 -6.68 -7.94 -1.45
CA ALA A 209 -6.99 -7.58 -2.82
C ALA A 209 -6.13 -6.42 -3.33
N GLN A 210 -5.92 -5.39 -2.52
CA GLN A 210 -5.05 -4.27 -2.85
C GLN A 210 -3.61 -4.74 -3.09
N LYS A 211 -3.05 -5.57 -2.19
CA LYS A 211 -1.68 -6.10 -2.32
C LYS A 211 -1.50 -6.87 -3.63
N ILE A 212 -2.49 -7.68 -4.01
CA ILE A 212 -2.46 -8.44 -5.27
C ILE A 212 -2.59 -7.49 -6.48
N TYR A 213 -3.49 -6.50 -6.40
CA TYR A 213 -3.66 -5.49 -7.44
C TYR A 213 -2.36 -4.73 -7.71
N GLU A 214 -1.69 -4.23 -6.66
CA GLU A 214 -0.45 -3.47 -6.79
C GLU A 214 0.64 -4.27 -7.53
N TYR A 215 0.75 -5.57 -7.26
CA TYR A 215 1.65 -6.48 -7.98
C TYR A 215 1.25 -6.66 -9.46
N LEU A 216 -0.05 -6.79 -9.73
CA LEU A 216 -0.54 -6.95 -11.10
C LEU A 216 -0.38 -5.66 -11.91
N ALA A 217 -0.54 -4.50 -11.27
CA ALA A 217 -0.49 -3.17 -11.86
C ALA A 217 0.94 -2.63 -12.13
N VAL A 218 1.99 -3.28 -11.59
CA VAL A 218 3.38 -2.86 -11.84
C VAL A 218 3.65 -2.68 -13.33
N LYS A 219 4.02 -1.44 -13.71
CA LYS A 219 4.40 -1.09 -15.08
C LYS A 219 5.80 -1.62 -15.38
N THR A 220 5.89 -2.55 -16.31
CA THR A 220 7.15 -3.24 -16.65
C THR A 220 7.76 -2.76 -17.95
N THR A 221 9.08 -2.97 -18.08
CA THR A 221 9.79 -2.76 -19.36
C THR A 221 9.38 -3.85 -20.35
N ALA A 222 9.02 -3.47 -21.58
CA ALA A 222 8.78 -4.44 -22.65
C ALA A 222 10.08 -5.17 -23.01
N SER A 223 10.06 -6.52 -22.99
CA SER A 223 11.19 -7.38 -23.36
C SER A 223 12.52 -7.03 -22.64
N PRO A 224 12.58 -7.16 -21.29
CA PRO A 224 13.78 -6.79 -20.54
C PRO A 224 14.98 -7.66 -20.95
N THR A 225 16.13 -7.02 -21.16
CA THR A 225 17.40 -7.75 -21.34
C THR A 225 17.67 -8.60 -20.11
N LYS A 226 17.91 -9.90 -20.32
CA LYS A 226 18.25 -10.84 -19.24
C LYS A 226 19.33 -10.25 -18.34
N LEU A 227 19.07 -10.24 -17.04
CA LEU A 227 19.95 -9.63 -16.04
C LEU A 227 21.39 -10.12 -16.16
N GLN A 228 21.57 -11.44 -16.32
CA GLN A 228 22.89 -12.04 -16.45
C GLN A 228 23.68 -11.46 -17.63
N THR A 229 23.02 -11.21 -18.76
CA THR A 229 23.64 -10.61 -19.95
C THR A 229 24.03 -9.16 -19.68
N SER A 230 23.16 -8.39 -19.03
CA SER A 230 23.43 -6.98 -18.70
C SER A 230 24.62 -6.80 -17.75
N LEU A 231 24.81 -7.73 -16.81
CA LEU A 231 25.90 -7.71 -15.83
C LEU A 231 27.14 -8.51 -16.25
N GLY A 232 27.06 -9.28 -17.34
CA GLY A 232 28.12 -10.17 -17.80
C GLY A 232 28.38 -11.35 -16.85
N ILE A 233 27.33 -12.00 -16.36
CA ILE A 233 27.39 -13.03 -15.30
C ILE A 233 26.68 -14.34 -15.71
N GLN A 234 26.96 -14.85 -16.92
CA GLN A 234 26.23 -15.99 -17.49
C GLN A 234 26.39 -17.28 -16.67
N ASP A 235 27.56 -17.47 -16.06
CA ASP A 235 27.88 -18.65 -15.25
C ASP A 235 27.73 -18.39 -13.74
N ALA A 236 27.08 -17.29 -13.34
CA ALA A 236 26.88 -16.98 -11.93
C ALA A 236 26.05 -18.04 -11.22
N LYS A 237 26.45 -18.33 -9.98
CA LYS A 237 25.74 -19.28 -9.12
C LYS A 237 24.36 -18.72 -8.80
N ARG A 238 23.33 -19.49 -9.15
CA ARG A 238 21.92 -19.19 -8.86
C ARG A 238 21.56 -19.58 -7.44
N PHE A 239 20.69 -18.80 -6.79
CA PHE A 239 20.10 -19.15 -5.50
C PHE A 239 18.64 -18.71 -5.41
N ASN A 240 17.90 -19.33 -4.47
CA ASN A 240 16.53 -18.97 -4.13
C ASN A 240 16.54 -17.87 -3.06
N PHE A 241 15.91 -16.73 -3.34
CA PHE A 241 15.65 -15.67 -2.37
C PHE A 241 14.15 -15.53 -2.18
N HIS A 242 13.57 -16.32 -1.27
CA HIS A 242 12.13 -16.30 -0.97
C HIS A 242 11.21 -16.42 -2.19
N GLY A 243 11.57 -17.31 -3.13
CA GLY A 243 10.84 -17.53 -4.38
C GLY A 243 11.38 -16.73 -5.56
N HIS A 244 12.24 -15.73 -5.32
CA HIS A 244 12.86 -14.92 -6.36
C HIS A 244 14.22 -15.49 -6.79
N GLN A 245 14.59 -15.21 -8.04
CA GLN A 245 15.85 -15.65 -8.61
C GLN A 245 17.01 -14.73 -8.21
N GLY A 246 18.00 -15.28 -7.51
CA GLY A 246 19.23 -14.59 -7.13
C GLY A 246 20.47 -15.10 -7.86
N TYR A 247 21.48 -14.25 -8.00
CA TYR A 247 22.79 -14.55 -8.60
C TYR A 247 23.94 -14.08 -7.71
N GLU A 248 24.92 -14.95 -7.51
CA GLU A 248 26.19 -14.64 -6.84
C GLU A 248 27.30 -14.47 -7.88
N PHE A 249 28.02 -13.35 -7.80
CA PHE A 249 29.11 -12.99 -8.71
C PHE A 249 30.17 -12.14 -8.02
N GLU A 250 31.25 -11.83 -8.72
CA GLU A 250 32.31 -10.96 -8.19
C GLU A 250 32.40 -9.62 -8.94
N ASN A 251 32.70 -8.55 -8.22
CA ASN A 251 33.12 -7.27 -8.77
C ASN A 251 34.51 -6.94 -8.23
N GLU A 252 35.53 -6.98 -9.09
CA GLU A 252 36.94 -6.72 -8.71
C GLU A 252 37.41 -7.62 -7.55
N GLY A 253 37.07 -8.91 -7.62
CA GLY A 253 37.41 -9.91 -6.59
C GLY A 253 36.57 -9.81 -5.31
N VAL A 254 35.51 -9.00 -5.30
CA VAL A 254 34.60 -8.86 -4.15
C VAL A 254 33.27 -9.52 -4.43
N LYS A 255 32.83 -10.35 -3.48
CA LYS A 255 31.52 -11.01 -3.53
C LYS A 255 30.37 -9.99 -3.62
N CYS A 256 29.51 -10.19 -4.61
CA CYS A 256 28.31 -9.42 -4.87
C CYS A 256 27.12 -10.36 -5.08
N LEU A 257 25.93 -9.88 -4.72
CA LEU A 257 24.66 -10.60 -4.92
C LEU A 257 23.68 -9.66 -5.63
N VAL A 258 22.84 -10.23 -6.49
CA VAL A 258 21.69 -9.53 -7.10
C VAL A 258 20.50 -10.47 -7.14
N VAL A 259 19.34 -9.98 -6.75
CA VAL A 259 18.05 -10.66 -6.89
C VAL A 259 17.21 -9.90 -7.91
N GLU A 260 16.69 -10.63 -8.90
CA GLU A 260 15.82 -10.05 -9.92
C GLU A 260 14.35 -10.13 -9.50
N PRO A 261 13.57 -9.05 -9.71
CA PRO A 261 12.13 -9.13 -9.57
C PRO A 261 11.56 -9.99 -10.71
N ALA A 262 10.48 -10.72 -10.43
CA ALA A 262 9.80 -11.47 -11.50
C ALA A 262 9.20 -10.54 -12.57
N LYS A 263 8.85 -9.30 -12.16
CA LYS A 263 8.42 -8.20 -13.01
C LYS A 263 9.36 -7.02 -12.86
N GLU A 264 10.26 -6.81 -13.82
CA GLU A 264 11.16 -5.65 -13.80
C GLU A 264 10.40 -4.34 -14.07
N ALA A 265 10.37 -3.45 -13.07
CA ALA A 265 9.74 -2.13 -13.23
C ALA A 265 10.54 -1.23 -14.19
N ILE A 266 9.82 -0.34 -14.89
CA ILE A 266 10.42 0.59 -15.87
C ILE A 266 11.57 1.38 -15.24
N GLY A 267 12.72 1.38 -15.92
CA GLY A 267 13.92 2.11 -15.51
C GLY A 267 14.78 1.41 -14.47
N LYS A 268 14.60 0.08 -14.28
CA LYS A 268 15.42 -0.81 -13.44
C LYS A 268 15.74 -0.20 -12.06
N PRO A 269 14.72 0.13 -11.24
CA PRO A 269 14.95 0.61 -9.89
C PRO A 269 15.63 -0.48 -9.04
N TRP A 270 16.42 -0.05 -8.06
CA TRP A 270 17.21 -0.96 -7.26
C TRP A 270 17.55 -0.37 -5.89
N MET A 271 17.75 -1.28 -4.94
CA MET A 271 18.21 -0.98 -3.60
C MET A 271 19.49 -1.76 -3.31
N ILE A 272 20.49 -1.10 -2.71
CA ILE A 272 21.69 -1.75 -2.19
C ILE A 272 21.58 -1.93 -0.67
N ARG A 273 21.68 -3.19 -0.24
CA ARG A 273 21.74 -3.57 1.17
C ARG A 273 23.18 -3.54 1.65
N ALA A 274 23.44 -2.83 2.75
CA ALA A 274 24.79 -2.64 3.25
C ALA A 274 25.40 -3.87 3.95
N ARG A 275 24.62 -4.54 4.79
CA ARG A 275 25.05 -5.60 5.71
C ARG A 275 23.92 -6.61 5.92
N PHE A 276 24.26 -7.74 6.56
CA PHE A 276 23.29 -8.75 7.01
C PHE A 276 22.37 -9.27 5.90
N TRP A 277 22.97 -9.77 4.81
CA TRP A 277 22.21 -10.32 3.68
C TRP A 277 21.19 -11.35 4.13
N GLY A 278 19.92 -11.16 3.75
CA GLY A 278 18.81 -12.08 4.06
C GLY A 278 18.28 -12.01 5.50
N HIS A 279 18.80 -11.13 6.35
CA HIS A 279 18.24 -10.90 7.68
C HIS A 279 17.08 -9.89 7.61
N GLU A 280 15.92 -10.23 8.17
CA GLU A 280 14.69 -9.41 8.14
C GLU A 280 14.32 -8.90 6.72
N PRO A 281 14.15 -9.82 5.73
CA PRO A 281 14.09 -9.47 4.31
C PRO A 281 12.71 -8.99 3.84
N GLN A 282 11.73 -8.77 4.72
CA GLN A 282 10.37 -8.43 4.31
C GLN A 282 10.29 -7.17 3.42
N THR A 283 11.12 -6.16 3.66
CA THR A 283 11.23 -4.98 2.79
C THR A 283 11.83 -5.34 1.44
N ASP A 284 12.88 -6.17 1.41
CA ASP A 284 13.53 -6.65 0.19
C ASP A 284 12.53 -7.39 -0.71
N ILE A 285 11.77 -8.30 -0.12
CA ILE A 285 10.73 -9.10 -0.80
C ILE A 285 9.63 -8.18 -1.35
N ALA A 286 9.11 -7.27 -0.54
CA ALA A 286 8.06 -6.36 -0.99
C ALA A 286 8.54 -5.43 -2.12
N LEU A 287 9.80 -4.96 -2.09
CA LEU A 287 10.37 -4.17 -3.18
C LEU A 287 10.57 -4.99 -4.46
N LEU A 288 10.94 -6.28 -4.37
CA LEU A 288 10.97 -7.19 -5.52
C LEU A 288 9.59 -7.32 -6.17
N GLU A 289 8.53 -7.35 -5.38
CA GLU A 289 7.15 -7.37 -5.85
C GLU A 289 6.73 -6.08 -6.55
N HIS A 290 7.32 -4.94 -6.17
CA HIS A 290 7.18 -3.65 -6.90
C HIS A 290 8.19 -3.48 -8.04
N GLY A 291 8.94 -4.52 -8.38
CA GLY A 291 9.83 -4.56 -9.53
C GLY A 291 11.21 -3.92 -9.32
N PHE A 292 11.65 -3.79 -8.07
CA PHE A 292 13.02 -3.40 -7.73
C PHE A 292 13.95 -4.60 -7.78
N HIS A 293 15.22 -4.34 -8.09
CA HIS A 293 16.29 -5.31 -7.82
C HIS A 293 16.88 -5.07 -6.44
N ILE A 294 17.21 -6.16 -5.74
CA ILE A 294 17.89 -6.10 -4.45
C ILE A 294 19.33 -6.55 -4.64
N VAL A 295 20.28 -5.71 -4.23
CA VAL A 295 21.70 -5.97 -4.48
C VAL A 295 22.54 -5.85 -3.23
N TYR A 296 23.68 -6.52 -3.25
CA TYR A 296 24.67 -6.49 -2.18
C TYR A 296 26.07 -6.46 -2.79
N CYS A 297 26.93 -5.60 -2.26
CA CYS A 297 28.35 -5.60 -2.54
C CYS A 297 29.09 -5.59 -1.22
N ASP A 298 29.89 -6.64 -1.00
CA ASP A 298 30.44 -6.89 0.33
C ASP A 298 31.40 -5.79 0.78
N VAL A 299 31.03 -5.12 1.87
CA VAL A 299 31.81 -4.10 2.57
C VAL A 299 31.98 -4.47 4.04
N ALA A 300 31.85 -5.76 4.36
CA ALA A 300 32.21 -6.30 5.67
C ALA A 300 33.57 -5.75 6.13
N ASP A 301 33.65 -5.41 7.41
CA ASP A 301 34.87 -5.00 8.10
C ASP A 301 35.56 -3.74 7.55
N LEU A 302 34.90 -3.00 6.65
CA LEU A 302 35.41 -1.72 6.14
C LEU A 302 34.78 -0.50 6.82
N TYR A 303 33.73 -0.69 7.61
CA TYR A 303 33.14 0.33 8.51
C TYR A 303 32.87 1.71 7.88
N GLY A 304 32.52 1.76 6.59
CA GLY A 304 32.28 3.00 5.87
C GLY A 304 33.54 3.81 5.50
N SER A 305 34.74 3.23 5.62
CA SER A 305 35.99 3.91 5.26
C SER A 305 36.06 4.26 3.77
N ASP A 306 37.05 5.07 3.38
CA ASP A 306 37.25 5.45 1.97
C ASP A 306 37.39 4.23 1.04
N LYS A 307 37.97 3.12 1.54
CA LYS A 307 38.04 1.85 0.80
C LYS A 307 36.66 1.25 0.55
N ALA A 308 35.75 1.33 1.52
CA ALA A 308 34.36 0.89 1.35
C ALA A 308 33.63 1.76 0.32
N VAL A 309 33.80 3.08 0.39
CA VAL A 309 33.18 4.03 -0.53
C VAL A 309 33.69 3.82 -1.96
N GLN A 310 35.00 3.67 -2.16
CA GLN A 310 35.60 3.36 -3.47
C GLN A 310 35.06 2.05 -4.06
N ARG A 311 34.91 1.02 -3.21
CA ARG A 311 34.31 -0.26 -3.62
C ARG A 311 32.87 -0.10 -4.10
N TRP A 312 32.04 0.63 -3.37
CA TRP A 312 30.68 0.92 -3.81
C TRP A 312 30.62 1.83 -5.04
N ASN A 313 31.57 2.76 -5.23
CA ASN A 313 31.68 3.54 -6.46
C ASN A 313 31.94 2.64 -7.69
N SER A 314 32.84 1.67 -7.56
CA SER A 314 33.12 0.67 -8.61
C SER A 314 31.87 -0.18 -8.92
N PHE A 315 31.24 -0.71 -7.87
CA PHE A 315 30.03 -1.51 -8.02
C PHE A 315 28.88 -0.73 -8.65
N TYR A 316 28.58 0.47 -8.15
CA TYR A 316 27.57 1.37 -8.71
C TYR A 316 27.80 1.64 -10.20
N LYS A 317 29.05 1.91 -10.60
CA LYS A 317 29.40 2.14 -12.01
C LYS A 317 29.05 0.92 -12.87
N ARG A 318 29.29 -0.29 -12.38
CA ARG A 318 28.92 -1.53 -13.08
C ARG A 318 27.40 -1.67 -13.19
N MET A 319 26.66 -1.43 -12.10
CA MET A 319 25.20 -1.51 -12.09
C MET A 319 24.57 -0.53 -13.09
N VAL A 320 24.98 0.75 -13.06
CA VAL A 320 24.47 1.76 -14.00
C VAL A 320 24.86 1.44 -15.44
N LYS A 321 26.06 0.90 -15.69
CA LYS A 321 26.46 0.43 -17.03
C LYS A 321 25.56 -0.72 -17.53
N ALA A 322 25.04 -1.54 -16.63
CA ALA A 322 24.06 -2.59 -16.92
C ALA A 322 22.62 -2.08 -17.07
N GLY A 323 22.41 -0.76 -17.05
CA GLY A 323 21.11 -0.12 -17.29
C GLY A 323 20.27 0.11 -16.03
N PHE A 324 20.83 -0.11 -14.84
CA PHE A 324 20.16 0.20 -13.58
C PHE A 324 19.96 1.72 -13.41
N ASN A 325 18.93 2.10 -12.65
CA ASN A 325 18.62 3.51 -12.41
C ASN A 325 19.83 4.26 -11.83
N LYS A 326 20.03 5.52 -12.26
CA LYS A 326 21.14 6.36 -11.75
C LYS A 326 20.94 6.76 -10.29
N LYS A 327 19.70 6.78 -9.78
CA LYS A 327 19.43 6.98 -8.37
C LYS A 327 19.13 5.64 -7.70
N VAL A 328 19.90 5.31 -6.67
CA VAL A 328 19.79 4.04 -5.91
C VAL A 328 19.18 4.31 -4.53
N ALA A 329 18.33 3.41 -4.06
CA ALA A 329 17.89 3.40 -2.67
C ALA A 329 18.95 2.72 -1.80
N LEU A 330 19.29 3.30 -0.65
CA LEU A 330 20.29 2.73 0.26
C LEU A 330 19.59 2.13 1.48
N GLU A 331 19.95 0.90 1.83
CA GLU A 331 19.54 0.27 3.09
C GLU A 331 20.74 0.05 4.02
N GLY A 332 20.68 0.65 5.22
CA GLY A 332 21.72 0.57 6.23
C GLY A 332 21.19 0.13 7.59
N MET A 333 21.43 -1.14 7.96
CA MET A 333 21.03 -1.70 9.26
C MET A 333 22.22 -1.76 10.22
N SER A 334 22.06 -1.30 11.46
CA SER A 334 23.10 -1.28 12.49
C SER A 334 24.38 -0.63 11.95
N ARG A 335 25.53 -1.32 12.02
CA ARG A 335 26.82 -0.87 11.44
C ARG A 335 26.80 -0.58 9.93
N GLY A 336 25.76 -1.02 9.22
CA GLY A 336 25.48 -0.63 7.84
C GLY A 336 25.23 0.87 7.66
N GLY A 337 24.78 1.56 8.72
CA GLY A 337 24.64 3.02 8.77
C GLY A 337 25.91 3.76 8.33
N LEU A 338 27.09 3.27 8.77
CA LEU A 338 28.38 3.87 8.47
C LEU A 338 28.64 4.00 6.96
N ILE A 339 28.43 2.93 6.19
CA ILE A 339 28.70 2.94 4.74
C ILE A 339 27.61 3.67 3.96
N VAL A 340 26.32 3.52 4.30
CA VAL A 340 25.26 4.16 3.52
C VAL A 340 25.37 5.68 3.55
N TYR A 341 25.66 6.26 4.73
CA TYR A 341 25.81 7.69 4.88
C TYR A 341 27.14 8.21 4.32
N ASN A 342 28.25 7.50 4.56
CA ASN A 342 29.54 7.93 4.01
C ASN A 342 29.56 7.87 2.47
N TRP A 343 28.92 6.86 1.87
CA TRP A 343 28.78 6.79 0.42
C TRP A 343 27.84 7.88 -0.11
N ALA A 344 26.69 8.10 0.53
CA ALA A 344 25.74 9.16 0.17
C ALA A 344 26.38 10.55 0.24
N ALA A 345 27.18 10.83 1.27
CA ALA A 345 27.85 12.11 1.44
C ALA A 345 28.84 12.43 0.31
N GLN A 346 29.46 11.41 -0.29
CA GLN A 346 30.36 11.57 -1.43
C GLN A 346 29.65 11.49 -2.79
N ASN A 347 28.37 11.07 -2.81
CA ASN A 347 27.60 10.80 -4.02
C ASN A 347 26.13 11.27 -3.93
N PRO A 348 25.83 12.48 -3.42
CA PRO A 348 24.46 12.86 -3.06
C PRO A 348 23.48 12.83 -4.24
N GLU A 349 23.95 13.12 -5.45
CA GLU A 349 23.14 13.11 -6.67
C GLU A 349 22.73 11.71 -7.15
N LYS A 350 23.39 10.67 -6.64
CA LYS A 350 23.16 9.25 -6.98
C LYS A 350 22.20 8.57 -6.03
N VAL A 351 21.73 9.25 -4.99
CA VAL A 351 20.85 8.68 -3.96
C VAL A 351 19.39 9.02 -4.26
N ALA A 352 18.54 8.00 -4.25
CA ALA A 352 17.09 8.17 -4.29
C ALA A 352 16.54 8.48 -2.89
N CYS A 353 16.92 7.66 -1.90
CA CYS A 353 16.58 7.79 -0.50
C CYS A 353 17.48 6.90 0.36
N ILE A 354 17.42 7.10 1.68
CA ILE A 354 18.07 6.24 2.67
C ILE A 354 16.99 5.68 3.59
N TYR A 355 16.89 4.35 3.65
CA TYR A 355 16.23 3.62 4.71
C TYR A 355 17.31 3.06 5.64
N ALA A 356 17.27 3.43 6.92
CA ALA A 356 18.25 2.97 7.89
C ALA A 356 17.56 2.43 9.15
N ASP A 357 18.04 1.29 9.65
CA ASP A 357 17.43 0.59 10.79
C ASP A 357 18.44 0.46 11.93
N ALA A 358 18.09 1.01 13.10
CA ALA A 358 18.97 1.21 14.25
C ALA A 358 20.41 1.60 13.82
N PRO A 359 20.57 2.65 12.97
CA PRO A 359 21.82 2.86 12.28
C PRO A 359 22.90 3.41 13.20
N VAL A 360 24.10 2.84 13.11
CA VAL A 360 25.30 3.45 13.69
C VAL A 360 25.60 4.71 12.90
N MET A 361 25.47 5.85 13.57
CA MET A 361 25.70 7.17 13.01
C MET A 361 27.03 7.78 13.46
N ASP A 362 27.61 7.31 14.55
CA ASP A 362 28.95 7.70 15.01
C ASP A 362 29.71 6.46 15.48
N PHE A 363 30.85 6.16 14.84
CA PHE A 363 31.65 5.02 15.26
C PHE A 363 32.24 5.16 16.67
N LYS A 364 32.23 6.37 17.23
CA LYS A 364 32.67 6.65 18.61
C LYS A 364 31.67 6.10 19.63
N SER A 365 30.38 6.13 19.32
CA SER A 365 29.35 5.45 20.13
C SER A 365 29.54 3.94 20.02
N TRP A 366 29.41 3.39 18.81
CA TRP A 366 29.70 1.98 18.52
C TRP A 366 30.56 1.90 17.24
N PRO A 367 31.70 1.18 17.21
CA PRO A 367 32.13 0.18 18.18
C PRO A 367 33.02 0.71 19.31
N MET A 368 33.44 1.98 19.34
CA MET A 368 34.46 2.43 20.29
C MET A 368 33.99 2.58 21.75
N GLY A 369 32.67 2.57 22.00
CA GLY A 369 32.12 2.57 23.37
C GLY A 369 32.40 3.86 24.16
N GLN A 370 32.44 5.02 23.49
CA GLN A 370 32.68 6.32 24.14
C GLN A 370 31.39 6.98 24.69
N GLY A 371 30.29 6.23 24.68
CA GLY A 371 28.99 6.61 25.23
C GLY A 371 28.46 5.54 26.17
N LYS A 372 27.16 5.26 26.09
CA LYS A 372 26.44 4.22 26.84
C LYS A 372 26.61 2.84 26.22
N SER A 373 26.88 2.77 24.91
CA SER A 373 27.14 1.49 24.24
C SER A 373 28.33 0.80 24.88
N ALA A 374 28.21 -0.51 25.14
CA ALA A 374 29.33 -1.33 25.61
C ALA A 374 30.48 -1.42 24.58
N GLY A 375 30.23 -1.00 23.33
CA GLY A 375 31.19 -1.06 22.24
C GLY A 375 31.60 -2.49 21.88
N SER A 376 32.71 -2.62 21.15
CA SER A 376 33.34 -3.88 20.80
C SER A 376 34.82 -3.65 20.51
N ALA A 377 35.70 -4.21 21.35
CA ALA A 377 37.15 -4.08 21.19
C ALA A 377 37.64 -4.71 19.88
N MET A 378 37.04 -5.83 19.47
CA MET A 378 37.36 -6.50 18.20
C MET A 378 36.98 -5.62 17.00
N ASP A 379 35.75 -5.12 16.97
CA ASP A 379 35.28 -4.27 15.88
C ASP A 379 36.03 -2.92 15.87
N THR A 380 36.40 -2.39 17.03
CA THR A 380 37.25 -1.18 17.15
C THR A 380 38.60 -1.40 16.49
N LYS A 381 39.30 -2.51 16.78
CA LYS A 381 40.57 -2.83 16.13
C LYS A 381 40.43 -2.96 14.61
N GLN A 382 39.36 -3.59 14.14
CA GLN A 382 39.10 -3.70 12.71
C GLN A 382 38.80 -2.34 12.07
N LEU A 383 38.01 -1.48 12.75
CA LEU A 383 37.71 -0.12 12.33
C LEU A 383 38.98 0.73 12.19
N LEU A 384 39.86 0.71 13.20
CA LEU A 384 41.14 1.44 13.14
C LEU A 384 41.96 1.00 11.92
N ASN A 385 42.04 -0.31 11.67
CA ASN A 385 42.73 -0.86 10.50
C ASN A 385 42.05 -0.46 9.17
N ALA A 386 40.72 -0.47 9.12
CA ALA A 386 39.95 -0.15 7.92
C ALA A 386 40.09 1.32 7.50
N TYR A 387 40.25 2.23 8.46
CA TYR A 387 40.49 3.66 8.24
C TYR A 387 41.99 4.02 8.18
N GLY A 388 42.88 3.11 8.59
CA GLY A 388 44.32 3.38 8.67
C GLY A 388 44.72 4.29 9.84
N PHE A 389 43.88 4.38 10.88
CA PHE A 389 44.18 5.17 12.08
C PHE A 389 45.33 4.54 12.85
N LYS A 390 46.28 5.38 13.30
CA LYS A 390 47.46 4.93 14.06
C LYS A 390 47.10 4.51 15.48
N ASN A 391 46.06 5.10 16.05
CA ASN A 391 45.58 4.86 17.40
C ASN A 391 44.14 5.36 17.56
N GLU A 392 43.51 5.05 18.71
CA GLU A 392 42.16 5.50 19.02
C GLU A 392 42.03 7.02 19.09
N ALA A 393 43.06 7.74 19.55
CA ALA A 393 42.99 9.21 19.64
C ALA A 393 42.80 9.86 18.25
N GLU A 394 43.38 9.28 17.19
CA GLU A 394 43.13 9.72 15.82
C GLU A 394 41.67 9.48 15.41
N ALA A 395 41.12 8.31 15.73
CA ALA A 395 39.72 7.98 15.46
C ALA A 395 38.74 8.88 16.25
N LEU A 396 39.01 9.16 17.52
CA LEU A 396 38.22 10.06 18.36
C LEU A 396 38.16 11.50 17.79
N ASN A 397 39.25 11.93 17.16
CA ASN A 397 39.35 13.25 16.54
C ASN A 397 38.74 13.31 15.13
N TRP A 398 38.34 12.19 14.52
CA TRP A 398 37.71 12.16 13.21
C TRP A 398 36.35 12.89 13.21
N LYS A 399 36.08 13.68 12.16
CA LYS A 399 34.89 14.55 12.04
C LYS A 399 34.08 14.29 10.77
N LYS A 400 34.19 13.07 10.21
CA LYS A 400 33.42 12.65 9.03
C LYS A 400 32.63 11.38 9.33
N ASN A 401 31.98 11.34 10.49
CA ASN A 401 31.01 10.30 10.78
C ASN A 401 29.69 10.56 10.03
N PRO A 402 28.80 9.57 9.88
CA PRO A 402 27.46 9.79 9.36
C PRO A 402 26.71 10.96 10.02
N ILE A 403 26.79 11.12 11.35
CA ILE A 403 26.18 12.25 12.06
C ILE A 403 26.67 13.62 11.52
N ASP A 404 27.92 13.70 11.06
CA ASP A 404 28.56 14.93 10.59
C ASP A 404 28.17 15.25 9.13
N CYS A 405 27.50 14.31 8.45
CA CYS A 405 27.07 14.46 7.05
C CYS A 405 25.71 15.17 6.91
N ALA A 406 25.04 15.55 8.01
CA ALA A 406 23.72 16.21 7.98
C ALA A 406 23.65 17.44 7.05
N PRO A 407 24.63 18.37 7.04
CA PRO A 407 24.62 19.50 6.09
C PRO A 407 24.60 19.07 4.62
N THR A 408 25.35 18.01 4.29
CA THR A 408 25.39 17.47 2.93
C THR A 408 24.05 16.83 2.56
N MET A 409 23.45 16.06 3.47
CA MET A 409 22.15 15.40 3.25
C MET A 409 21.03 16.42 3.08
N ALA A 410 20.95 17.42 3.96
CA ALA A 410 19.97 18.49 3.91
C ALA A 410 20.07 19.30 2.61
N LYS A 411 21.29 19.70 2.22
CA LYS A 411 21.54 20.41 0.96
C LYS A 411 21.13 19.60 -0.27
N ALA A 412 21.32 18.27 -0.22
CA ALA A 412 20.94 17.38 -1.32
C ALA A 412 19.43 17.08 -1.37
N GLY A 413 18.68 17.38 -0.30
CA GLY A 413 17.26 17.08 -0.19
C GLY A 413 16.97 15.57 -0.25
N ILE A 414 17.87 14.74 0.28
CA ILE A 414 17.72 13.28 0.27
C ILE A 414 16.61 12.88 1.27
N PRO A 415 15.56 12.17 0.85
CA PRO A 415 14.59 11.60 1.77
C PRO A 415 15.25 10.53 2.65
N ILE A 416 15.02 10.62 3.97
CA ILE A 416 15.61 9.72 4.96
C ILE A 416 14.52 9.17 5.89
N LEU A 417 14.53 7.86 6.07
CA LEU A 417 13.71 7.13 7.03
C LEU A 417 14.60 6.34 8.00
N HIS A 418 14.45 6.59 9.29
CA HIS A 418 15.00 5.76 10.35
C HIS A 418 13.92 4.87 10.99
N VAL A 419 14.23 3.60 11.24
CA VAL A 419 13.46 2.73 12.13
C VAL A 419 14.33 2.43 13.34
N VAL A 420 13.85 2.70 14.55
CA VAL A 420 14.65 2.57 15.78
C VAL A 420 13.89 1.87 16.90
N GLY A 421 14.61 1.09 17.71
CA GLY A 421 14.13 0.61 18.99
C GLY A 421 14.37 1.65 20.08
N ASP A 422 13.32 2.04 20.81
CA ASP A 422 13.44 3.08 21.84
C ASP A 422 14.28 2.65 23.05
N ALA A 423 14.42 1.34 23.25
CA ALA A 423 15.22 0.75 24.32
C ALA A 423 16.60 0.28 23.85
N ASP A 424 17.02 0.58 22.61
CA ASP A 424 18.30 0.13 22.05
C ASP A 424 19.51 0.57 22.91
N GLN A 425 20.23 -0.41 23.45
CA GLN A 425 21.46 -0.20 24.24
C GLN A 425 22.75 -0.37 23.44
N VAL A 426 22.68 -0.96 22.24
CA VAL A 426 23.84 -1.19 21.37
C VAL A 426 24.12 0.05 20.52
N VAL A 427 23.08 0.53 19.83
CA VAL A 427 23.10 1.71 18.98
C VAL A 427 22.06 2.70 19.50
N SER A 428 22.37 3.30 20.65
CA SER A 428 21.42 4.14 21.37
C SER A 428 20.90 5.29 20.49
N VAL A 429 19.57 5.47 20.48
CA VAL A 429 18.88 6.56 19.78
C VAL A 429 19.46 7.91 20.17
N ALA A 430 19.73 8.12 21.47
CA ALA A 430 20.25 9.37 22.02
C ALA A 430 21.66 9.73 21.53
N GLU A 431 22.44 8.75 21.07
CA GLU A 431 23.82 8.93 20.61
C GLU A 431 23.94 8.95 19.08
N ASN A 432 22.88 8.55 18.39
CA ASN A 432 22.88 8.34 16.95
C ASN A 432 21.73 9.11 16.30
N THR A 433 20.57 8.46 16.16
CA THR A 433 19.41 8.99 15.44
C THR A 433 18.93 10.35 15.96
N ALA A 434 18.80 10.54 17.28
CA ALA A 434 18.29 11.80 17.84
C ALA A 434 19.21 13.00 17.55
N ILE A 435 20.53 12.79 17.59
CA ILE A 435 21.51 13.85 17.26
C ILE A 435 21.39 14.21 15.78
N PHE A 436 21.26 13.21 14.90
CA PHE A 436 21.13 13.44 13.48
C PHE A 436 19.80 14.12 13.12
N GLU A 437 18.70 13.69 13.73
CA GLU A 437 17.38 14.31 13.61
C GLU A 437 17.43 15.80 13.98
N GLN A 438 17.93 16.13 15.17
CA GLN A 438 18.05 17.52 15.62
C GLN A 438 18.86 18.36 14.63
N ARG A 439 20.00 17.85 14.15
CA ARG A 439 20.82 18.57 13.15
C ARG A 439 20.06 18.79 11.83
N MET A 440 19.29 17.81 11.38
CA MET A 440 18.49 17.90 10.16
C MET A 440 17.31 18.88 10.33
N GLU A 441 16.71 18.94 11.52
CA GLU A 441 15.67 19.93 11.88
C GLU A 441 16.22 21.36 11.88
N GLU A 442 17.39 21.59 12.50
CA GLU A 442 18.08 22.90 12.49
C GLU A 442 18.39 23.38 11.06
N LEU A 443 18.55 22.44 10.12
CA LEU A 443 18.78 22.68 8.70
C LEU A 443 17.49 22.74 7.86
N HIS A 444 16.31 22.71 8.48
CA HIS A 444 15.00 22.73 7.83
C HIS A 444 14.77 21.57 6.83
N ALA A 445 15.38 20.41 7.10
CA ALA A 445 15.27 19.20 6.28
C ALA A 445 14.95 17.97 7.17
N PRO A 446 13.80 17.96 7.87
CA PRO A 446 13.49 16.91 8.84
C PRO A 446 13.45 15.52 8.19
N ILE A 447 13.85 14.51 8.97
CA ILE A 447 13.79 13.10 8.57
C ILE A 447 12.51 12.44 9.08
N THR A 448 12.17 11.27 8.54
CA THR A 448 11.09 10.46 9.10
C THR A 448 11.67 9.44 10.08
N ILE A 449 11.04 9.26 11.23
CA ILE A 449 11.44 8.24 12.22
C ILE A 449 10.24 7.38 12.59
N ILE A 450 10.44 6.07 12.59
CA ILE A 450 9.50 5.10 13.13
C ILE A 450 10.12 4.54 14.41
N HIS A 451 9.52 4.91 15.54
CA HIS A 451 9.87 4.42 16.86
C HIS A 451 9.20 3.08 17.14
N LYS A 452 9.95 2.13 17.70
CA LYS A 452 9.46 0.86 18.24
C LYS A 452 9.57 0.90 19.77
N PRO A 453 8.50 1.29 20.48
CA PRO A 453 8.53 1.42 21.94
C PRO A 453 8.91 0.12 22.64
N GLY A 454 9.87 0.20 23.57
CA GLY A 454 10.33 -0.94 24.37
C GLY A 454 11.19 -1.97 23.62
N VAL A 455 11.45 -1.77 22.34
CA VAL A 455 12.32 -2.65 21.53
C VAL A 455 13.78 -2.23 21.72
N ASP A 456 14.65 -3.20 22.00
CA ASP A 456 16.11 -3.03 22.09
C ASP A 456 16.72 -2.98 20.66
N HIS A 457 17.98 -3.37 20.48
CA HIS A 457 18.62 -3.39 19.16
C HIS A 457 17.93 -4.30 18.14
N HIS A 458 17.28 -5.36 18.62
CA HIS A 458 16.56 -6.33 17.81
C HIS A 458 15.11 -6.47 18.28
N PRO A 459 14.17 -6.86 17.39
CA PRO A 459 14.37 -7.17 15.97
C PRO A 459 14.60 -5.92 15.11
N HIS A 460 15.32 -6.08 14.01
CA HIS A 460 15.42 -5.05 12.97
C HIS A 460 14.19 -5.05 12.05
N SER A 461 14.04 -3.99 11.28
CA SER A 461 12.95 -3.74 10.33
C SER A 461 11.58 -3.68 11.00
N LEU A 462 10.52 -3.65 10.20
CA LEU A 462 9.12 -3.80 10.62
C LEU A 462 8.59 -5.13 10.10
N ASN A 463 7.77 -5.84 10.87
CA ASN A 463 7.20 -7.10 10.40
C ASN A 463 6.30 -6.89 9.17
N ASN A 464 5.44 -5.86 9.22
CA ASN A 464 4.77 -5.35 8.04
C ASN A 464 5.66 -4.26 7.40
N PRO A 465 6.27 -4.53 6.22
CA PRO A 465 7.23 -3.62 5.60
C PRO A 465 6.57 -2.40 4.92
N GLU A 466 5.25 -2.36 4.83
CA GLU A 466 4.50 -1.36 4.05
C GLU A 466 4.94 0.10 4.31
N PRO A 467 5.16 0.56 5.56
CA PRO A 467 5.61 1.93 5.79
C PRO A 467 6.98 2.25 5.16
N ILE A 468 7.89 1.27 5.15
CA ILE A 468 9.23 1.41 4.56
C ILE A 468 9.12 1.36 3.03
N VAL A 469 8.32 0.43 2.50
CA VAL A 469 8.09 0.27 1.06
C VAL A 469 7.47 1.54 0.48
N GLN A 470 6.40 2.07 1.08
CA GLN A 470 5.76 3.30 0.61
C GLN A 470 6.70 4.52 0.66
N PHE A 471 7.57 4.60 1.68
CA PHE A 471 8.61 5.62 1.72
C PHE A 471 9.55 5.53 0.50
N ILE A 472 10.04 4.33 0.17
CA ILE A 472 10.93 4.11 -0.98
C ILE A 472 10.21 4.35 -2.31
N LEU A 473 8.98 3.87 -2.45
CA LEU A 473 8.16 4.10 -3.64
C LEU A 473 7.90 5.59 -3.85
N LYS A 474 7.59 6.35 -2.78
CA LYS A 474 7.42 7.81 -2.86
C LYS A 474 8.71 8.49 -3.29
N ALA A 475 9.84 8.16 -2.65
CA ALA A 475 11.13 8.79 -2.97
C ALA A 475 11.64 8.46 -4.38
N THR A 476 11.14 7.38 -4.99
CA THR A 476 11.48 6.98 -6.36
C THR A 476 10.42 7.36 -7.39
N ASN A 477 9.39 8.12 -7.01
CA ASN A 477 8.25 8.52 -7.84
C ASN A 477 7.47 7.32 -8.42
N ARG A 478 7.22 6.32 -7.58
CA ARG A 478 6.54 5.05 -7.92
C ARG A 478 5.34 4.74 -7.05
N ALA A 479 5.11 5.50 -5.98
CA ALA A 479 3.92 5.35 -5.18
C ALA A 479 2.68 5.71 -6.02
N GLU A 480 1.66 4.85 -5.98
CA GLU A 480 0.36 5.14 -6.58
C GLU A 480 -0.55 5.80 -5.55
N ASN A 481 -1.35 6.77 -5.99
CA ASN A 481 -2.32 7.40 -5.11
C ASN A 481 -3.63 6.59 -5.12
N MET A 482 -3.80 5.71 -4.13
CA MET A 482 -5.04 4.91 -4.00
C MET A 482 -6.29 5.74 -3.66
N CYS A 483 -6.15 7.01 -3.26
CA CYS A 483 -7.29 7.89 -3.00
C CYS A 483 -8.05 8.26 -4.29
N VAL A 484 -7.43 8.14 -5.46
CA VAL A 484 -8.07 8.42 -6.77
C VAL A 484 -8.51 7.15 -7.51
N HIS A 485 -8.25 5.97 -6.95
CA HIS A 485 -8.57 4.69 -7.58
C HIS A 485 -9.95 4.20 -7.14
N PRO A 486 -11.01 4.28 -7.98
CA PRO A 486 -12.37 3.97 -7.55
C PRO A 486 -12.52 2.50 -7.18
N VAL A 487 -12.79 2.22 -5.91
CA VAL A 487 -13.11 0.87 -5.41
C VAL A 487 -14.23 0.90 -4.38
N PRO A 488 -15.11 -0.12 -4.34
CA PRO A 488 -16.19 -0.17 -3.37
C PRO A 488 -15.62 -0.25 -1.95
N GLY A 489 -16.41 0.18 -0.98
CA GLY A 489 -16.09 -0.09 0.41
C GLY A 489 -16.31 -1.56 0.75
N ASN A 490 -15.67 -2.01 1.83
CA ASN A 490 -15.75 -3.37 2.36
C ASN A 490 -16.02 -3.37 3.87
N GLU A 491 -16.57 -2.27 4.38
CA GLU A 491 -16.84 -2.07 5.80
C GLU A 491 -17.99 -2.97 6.28
N PHE A 492 -17.77 -3.58 7.45
CA PHE A 492 -18.76 -4.38 8.15
C PHE A 492 -18.53 -4.27 9.65
N ARG A 493 -19.20 -3.31 10.29
CA ARG A 493 -19.16 -3.11 11.74
C ARG A 493 -20.52 -2.73 12.30
N SER A 494 -20.88 -3.34 13.43
CA SER A 494 -22.13 -3.04 14.14
C SER A 494 -22.23 -1.58 14.59
N ALA A 495 -21.08 -0.94 14.87
CA ALA A 495 -21.00 0.46 15.29
C ALA A 495 -21.15 1.50 14.16
N ALA A 496 -21.38 1.07 12.91
CA ALA A 496 -21.52 1.99 11.77
C ALA A 496 -22.87 2.73 11.72
N GLY A 497 -23.79 2.44 12.65
CA GLY A 497 -25.13 3.05 12.68
C GLY A 497 -26.06 2.47 11.61
N TRP A 498 -25.89 1.19 11.29
CA TRP A 498 -26.70 0.46 10.31
C TRP A 498 -27.69 -0.48 11.01
N THR A 499 -28.65 -1.00 10.25
CA THR A 499 -29.51 -2.11 10.70
C THR A 499 -28.67 -3.37 10.95
N GLN A 500 -29.22 -4.30 11.74
CA GLN A 500 -28.52 -5.55 12.05
C GLN A 500 -28.23 -6.35 10.77
N ASN A 501 -27.00 -6.86 10.65
CA ASN A 501 -26.47 -7.64 9.51
C ASN A 501 -26.29 -6.85 8.21
N SER A 502 -26.45 -5.52 8.22
CA SER A 502 -26.07 -4.69 7.08
C SER A 502 -24.57 -4.52 6.96
N ASP A 503 -24.09 -4.53 5.73
CA ASP A 503 -22.73 -4.17 5.34
C ASP A 503 -22.73 -2.91 4.47
N TRP A 504 -21.53 -2.50 4.05
CA TRP A 504 -21.36 -1.40 3.12
C TRP A 504 -22.23 -1.53 1.85
N ASN A 505 -22.32 -2.73 1.26
CA ASN A 505 -23.08 -2.97 0.02
C ASN A 505 -24.59 -2.84 0.23
N SER A 506 -25.14 -3.33 1.35
CA SER A 506 -26.56 -3.14 1.71
C SER A 506 -26.88 -1.65 1.79
N VAL A 507 -25.99 -0.89 2.43
CA VAL A 507 -26.14 0.55 2.61
C VAL A 507 -25.98 1.31 1.29
N ALA A 508 -25.09 0.89 0.40
CA ALA A 508 -24.98 1.46 -0.96
C ALA A 508 -26.27 1.22 -1.78
N LYS A 509 -26.85 0.01 -1.71
CA LYS A 509 -28.12 -0.33 -2.38
C LYS A 509 -29.31 0.46 -1.85
N ASP A 510 -29.35 0.75 -0.55
CA ASP A 510 -30.38 1.61 0.04
C ASP A 510 -30.29 3.06 -0.46
N ILE A 511 -29.08 3.57 -0.77
CA ILE A 511 -28.94 4.87 -1.43
C ILE A 511 -29.58 4.83 -2.81
N THR A 512 -29.21 3.87 -3.65
CA THR A 512 -29.72 3.82 -5.03
C THR A 512 -31.24 3.69 -5.05
N ALA A 513 -31.81 2.84 -4.18
CA ALA A 513 -33.25 2.73 -4.01
C ALA A 513 -33.91 4.03 -3.50
N THR A 514 -33.25 4.74 -2.58
CA THR A 514 -33.75 6.01 -2.03
C THR A 514 -33.72 7.14 -3.04
N LEU A 515 -32.71 7.19 -3.92
CA LEU A 515 -32.52 8.27 -4.90
C LEU A 515 -33.36 8.10 -6.16
N ASN A 516 -33.65 6.87 -6.57
CA ASN A 516 -34.23 6.56 -7.89
C ASN A 516 -35.48 7.41 -8.22
N GLY A 517 -35.41 8.19 -9.29
CA GLY A 517 -36.51 9.00 -9.84
C GLY A 517 -36.85 10.25 -9.04
N LYS A 518 -36.06 10.62 -8.02
CA LYS A 518 -36.33 11.83 -7.21
C LYS A 518 -35.85 13.11 -7.89
N HIS A 519 -36.63 14.16 -7.73
CA HIS A 519 -36.20 15.54 -7.93
C HIS A 519 -35.94 16.16 -6.57
N LEU A 520 -34.72 16.60 -6.32
CA LEU A 520 -34.29 17.05 -4.99
C LEU A 520 -33.85 18.51 -5.06
N LYS A 521 -34.09 19.28 -4.00
CA LYS A 521 -33.40 20.57 -3.81
C LYS A 521 -31.95 20.36 -3.42
N LEU A 522 -31.65 19.31 -2.66
CA LEU A 522 -30.32 19.04 -2.12
C LEU A 522 -30.00 17.54 -2.06
N LEU A 523 -28.82 17.16 -2.56
CA LEU A 523 -28.21 15.86 -2.32
C LEU A 523 -26.89 16.04 -1.56
N LEU A 524 -26.75 15.35 -0.43
CA LEU A 524 -25.52 15.33 0.36
C LEU A 524 -24.70 14.07 0.03
N LEU A 525 -23.41 14.23 -0.32
CA LEU A 525 -22.49 13.14 -0.65
C LEU A 525 -21.31 13.12 0.33
N GLY A 526 -21.00 11.95 0.92
CA GLY A 526 -19.87 11.88 1.85
C GLY A 526 -19.74 10.58 2.63
N ASN A 527 -19.19 10.70 3.83
CA ASN A 527 -18.89 9.60 4.75
C ASN A 527 -19.87 9.52 5.95
N SER A 528 -19.41 9.07 7.12
CA SER A 528 -20.18 8.96 8.36
C SER A 528 -20.82 10.28 8.82
N ILE A 529 -20.13 11.41 8.68
CA ILE A 529 -20.71 12.73 9.01
C ILE A 529 -21.88 13.04 8.08
N THR A 530 -21.76 12.66 6.81
CA THR A 530 -22.88 12.81 5.86
C THR A 530 -23.99 11.77 6.13
N GLN A 531 -23.64 10.55 6.54
CA GLN A 531 -24.62 9.52 6.89
C GLN A 531 -25.48 9.97 8.08
N GLY A 532 -24.93 10.70 9.05
CA GLY A 532 -25.68 11.15 10.22
C GLY A 532 -26.79 12.16 9.94
N TRP A 533 -26.89 12.72 8.73
CA TRP A 533 -28.10 13.40 8.27
C TRP A 533 -29.28 12.43 8.12
N GLY A 534 -29.01 11.18 7.73
CA GLY A 534 -30.00 10.13 7.55
C GLY A 534 -30.79 10.24 6.25
N GLY A 535 -31.51 11.34 6.02
CA GLY A 535 -32.50 11.42 4.94
C GLY A 535 -33.64 10.41 5.13
N ASN A 536 -34.15 9.84 4.05
CA ASN A 536 -35.21 8.82 4.06
C ASN A 536 -34.68 7.38 3.95
N ARG A 537 -33.40 7.19 4.30
CA ARG A 537 -32.66 5.91 4.20
C ARG A 537 -33.18 4.88 5.20
N LYS A 538 -33.37 3.64 4.76
CA LYS A 538 -33.91 2.54 5.60
C LYS A 538 -32.84 1.81 6.37
N GLU A 539 -31.63 1.73 5.83
CA GLU A 539 -30.55 0.94 6.43
C GLU A 539 -29.74 1.73 7.46
N VAL A 540 -30.06 3.01 7.67
CA VAL A 540 -29.38 3.89 8.64
C VAL A 540 -30.27 4.08 9.88
N THR A 541 -29.75 3.64 11.03
CA THR A 541 -30.46 3.72 12.32
C THR A 541 -30.12 4.96 13.13
N TYR A 542 -28.96 5.57 12.89
CA TYR A 542 -28.47 6.77 13.59
C TYR A 542 -28.49 8.00 12.68
N LYS A 543 -29.40 8.95 12.96
CA LYS A 543 -29.66 10.13 12.12
C LYS A 543 -29.85 11.44 12.90
N PRO A 544 -28.88 11.86 13.74
CA PRO A 544 -28.98 13.05 14.58
C PRO A 544 -29.22 14.36 13.80
N GLY A 545 -28.85 14.42 12.51
CA GLY A 545 -29.02 15.62 11.68
C GLY A 545 -30.36 15.74 10.95
N LYS A 546 -31.21 14.70 10.97
CA LYS A 546 -32.42 14.68 10.12
C LYS A 546 -33.36 15.85 10.41
N GLU A 547 -33.68 16.06 11.69
CA GLU A 547 -34.62 17.12 12.09
C GLU A 547 -34.11 18.51 11.71
N ALA A 548 -32.80 18.77 11.91
CA ALA A 548 -32.18 20.03 11.54
C ALA A 548 -32.31 20.32 10.04
N MET A 549 -32.05 19.33 9.19
CA MET A 549 -32.13 19.49 7.73
C MET A 549 -33.57 19.53 7.22
N ASP A 550 -34.49 18.75 7.81
CA ASP A 550 -35.93 18.84 7.51
C ASP A 550 -36.47 20.25 7.81
N ASN A 551 -36.02 20.89 8.89
CA ASN A 551 -36.39 22.27 9.23
C ASN A 551 -35.77 23.30 8.28
N ALA A 552 -34.55 23.05 7.79
CA ALA A 552 -33.82 23.99 6.95
C ALA A 552 -34.26 23.97 5.47
N ILE A 553 -34.51 22.78 4.90
CA ILE A 553 -34.76 22.59 3.45
C ILE A 553 -36.19 22.11 3.17
N GLY A 554 -36.90 21.63 4.19
CA GLY A 554 -38.22 21.01 4.09
C GLY A 554 -38.14 19.49 3.88
N LYS A 555 -39.11 18.78 4.45
CA LYS A 555 -39.22 17.32 4.30
C LYS A 555 -39.31 16.91 2.83
N ASP A 556 -38.69 15.79 2.49
CA ASP A 556 -38.67 15.17 1.16
C ASP A 556 -38.05 16.00 0.02
N ASN A 557 -37.48 17.17 0.33
CA ASN A 557 -36.73 17.99 -0.63
C ASN A 557 -35.24 17.65 -0.70
N TRP A 558 -34.75 16.77 0.16
CA TRP A 558 -33.32 16.48 0.28
C TRP A 558 -33.07 15.02 0.62
N GLU A 559 -31.89 14.52 0.26
CA GLU A 559 -31.44 13.19 0.65
C GLU A 559 -29.95 13.17 1.01
N SER A 560 -29.55 12.12 1.74
CA SER A 560 -28.15 11.86 2.09
C SER A 560 -27.66 10.53 1.50
N ALA A 561 -26.57 10.60 0.75
CA ALA A 561 -25.79 9.47 0.25
C ALA A 561 -24.42 9.38 0.95
N GLY A 562 -24.44 9.51 2.28
CA GLY A 562 -23.31 9.21 3.14
C GLY A 562 -23.24 7.74 3.52
N ILE A 563 -22.02 7.19 3.59
CA ILE A 563 -21.74 5.86 4.15
C ILE A 563 -20.60 5.95 5.16
N SER A 564 -20.82 5.39 6.35
CA SER A 564 -19.83 5.37 7.42
C SER A 564 -18.57 4.59 7.00
N GLY A 565 -17.39 5.16 7.28
CA GLY A 565 -16.10 4.58 6.89
C GLY A 565 -15.60 4.98 5.49
N ASP A 566 -16.46 5.58 4.64
CA ASP A 566 -16.05 5.93 3.28
C ASP A 566 -14.85 6.86 3.23
N ARG A 567 -13.91 6.46 2.38
CA ARG A 567 -12.80 7.27 1.89
C ARG A 567 -13.14 7.84 0.50
N THR A 568 -12.28 8.71 -0.01
CA THR A 568 -12.42 9.34 -1.34
C THR A 568 -12.64 8.32 -2.46
N GLN A 569 -11.85 7.25 -2.52
CA GLN A 569 -12.00 6.17 -3.50
C GLN A 569 -13.36 5.46 -3.46
N ASN A 570 -13.99 5.37 -2.29
CA ASN A 570 -15.26 4.66 -2.11
C ASN A 570 -16.42 5.51 -2.63
N LEU A 571 -16.46 6.79 -2.25
CA LEU A 571 -17.44 7.71 -2.81
C LEU A 571 -17.24 7.88 -4.33
N LEU A 572 -15.99 7.94 -4.79
CA LEU A 572 -15.68 7.99 -6.21
C LEU A 572 -16.26 6.78 -6.97
N TRP A 573 -16.09 5.58 -6.42
CA TRP A 573 -16.67 4.36 -6.99
C TRP A 573 -18.20 4.44 -7.03
N ARG A 574 -18.86 4.80 -5.93
CA ARG A 574 -20.33 4.88 -5.86
C ARG A 574 -20.89 5.86 -6.89
N VAL A 575 -20.33 7.06 -6.96
CA VAL A 575 -20.79 8.08 -7.92
C VAL A 575 -20.64 7.59 -9.36
N ARG A 576 -19.57 6.84 -9.67
CA ARG A 576 -19.31 6.33 -11.01
C ARG A 576 -20.17 5.13 -11.39
N TYR A 577 -20.44 4.21 -10.46
CA TYR A 577 -21.00 2.90 -10.77
C TYR A 577 -22.40 2.64 -10.22
N ASP A 578 -22.87 3.38 -9.20
CA ASP A 578 -24.17 3.16 -8.57
C ASP A 578 -25.31 4.04 -9.15
N ASN A 579 -25.10 4.67 -10.31
CA ASN A 579 -26.15 5.40 -11.06
C ASN A 579 -26.89 6.47 -10.22
N TYR A 580 -26.16 7.26 -9.43
CA TYR A 580 -26.77 8.29 -8.57
C TYR A 580 -27.48 9.40 -9.37
N ASN A 581 -27.12 9.59 -10.63
CA ASN A 581 -27.80 10.48 -11.58
C ASN A 581 -29.23 10.03 -11.97
N SER A 582 -29.71 8.92 -11.42
CA SER A 582 -31.15 8.57 -11.40
C SER A 582 -32.00 9.54 -10.57
N CYS A 583 -31.38 10.35 -9.71
CA CYS A 583 -32.01 11.53 -9.14
C CYS A 583 -31.55 12.80 -9.87
N HIS A 584 -32.38 13.84 -9.79
CA HIS A 584 -32.14 15.15 -10.39
C HIS A 584 -32.11 16.23 -9.31
N PRO A 585 -30.98 16.36 -8.58
CA PRO A 585 -30.83 17.39 -7.56
C PRO A 585 -30.52 18.76 -8.17
N GLU A 586 -31.11 19.82 -7.64
CA GLU A 586 -30.73 21.21 -7.95
C GLU A 586 -29.33 21.51 -7.42
N ASN A 587 -29.05 21.09 -6.18
CA ASN A 587 -27.77 21.32 -5.50
C ASN A 587 -27.17 20.02 -4.96
N ILE A 588 -25.85 19.89 -5.06
CA ILE A 588 -25.08 18.79 -4.48
C ILE A 588 -24.03 19.36 -3.56
N VAL A 589 -23.96 18.84 -2.34
CA VAL A 589 -22.92 19.19 -1.35
C VAL A 589 -22.06 17.96 -1.08
N ILE A 590 -20.74 18.10 -1.27
CA ILE A 590 -19.75 17.04 -1.08
C ILE A 590 -18.95 17.31 0.20
N ALA A 591 -18.80 16.32 1.07
CA ALA A 591 -17.89 16.37 2.22
C ALA A 591 -17.25 14.97 2.46
N ILE A 592 -15.97 14.82 2.11
CA ILE A 592 -15.26 13.53 2.14
C ILE A 592 -13.77 13.72 2.47
N GLY A 593 -13.10 12.67 2.94
CA GLY A 593 -11.63 12.63 3.08
C GLY A 593 -11.10 12.43 4.50
N ILE A 594 -11.88 12.67 5.57
CA ILE A 594 -11.34 12.54 6.94
C ILE A 594 -10.89 11.09 7.25
N ASN A 595 -11.62 10.10 6.72
CA ASN A 595 -11.30 8.68 6.86
C ASN A 595 -9.99 8.28 6.14
N ASN A 596 -9.59 9.01 5.09
CA ASN A 596 -8.28 8.81 4.46
C ASN A 596 -7.15 9.16 5.44
N LEU A 597 -7.30 10.23 6.23
CA LEU A 597 -6.30 10.62 7.22
C LEU A 597 -6.28 9.71 8.45
N ILE A 598 -7.44 9.44 9.04
CA ILE A 598 -7.51 8.77 10.36
C ILE A 598 -7.40 7.25 10.26
N SER A 599 -8.05 6.63 9.27
CA SER A 599 -8.10 5.17 9.11
C SER A 599 -7.19 4.72 7.98
N GLY A 600 -7.19 5.43 6.85
CA GLY A 600 -6.34 5.15 5.70
C GLY A 600 -4.86 5.48 5.93
N LYS A 601 -4.56 6.44 6.85
CA LYS A 601 -3.23 7.00 7.08
C LYS A 601 -2.60 7.60 5.81
N ASP A 602 -3.45 8.00 4.86
CA ASP A 602 -3.06 8.65 3.62
C ASP A 602 -2.46 10.05 3.91
N SER A 603 -1.59 10.52 3.01
CA SER A 603 -1.06 11.88 3.12
C SER A 603 -2.15 12.93 2.82
N PRO A 604 -2.00 14.16 3.36
CA PRO A 604 -2.85 15.29 2.97
C PRO A 604 -2.91 15.51 1.45
N GLU A 605 -1.78 15.39 0.76
CA GLU A 605 -1.68 15.57 -0.69
C GLU A 605 -2.49 14.52 -1.45
N ASN A 606 -2.29 13.24 -1.13
CA ASN A 606 -3.02 12.15 -1.77
C ASN A 606 -4.53 12.27 -1.52
N THR A 607 -4.90 12.64 -0.29
CA THR A 607 -6.29 12.86 0.10
C THR A 607 -6.92 14.03 -0.67
N ALA A 608 -6.20 15.15 -0.82
CA ALA A 608 -6.68 16.31 -1.59
C ALA A 608 -6.91 15.96 -3.06
N GLU A 609 -6.00 15.20 -3.69
CA GLU A 609 -6.19 14.67 -5.05
C GLU A 609 -7.42 13.75 -5.14
N GLY A 610 -7.65 12.89 -4.15
CA GLY A 610 -8.85 12.07 -4.04
C GLY A 610 -10.14 12.90 -3.96
N ILE A 611 -10.14 13.98 -3.16
CA ILE A 611 -11.28 14.91 -3.05
C ILE A 611 -11.55 15.59 -4.40
N ILE A 612 -10.51 16.04 -5.09
CA ILE A 612 -10.61 16.63 -6.42
C ILE A 612 -11.19 15.63 -7.43
N ALA A 613 -10.73 14.38 -7.42
CA ALA A 613 -11.24 13.32 -8.28
C ALA A 613 -12.74 13.07 -8.05
N VAL A 614 -13.18 13.04 -6.79
CA VAL A 614 -14.61 12.94 -6.44
C VAL A 614 -15.40 14.12 -7.01
N ALA A 615 -14.94 15.36 -6.78
CA ALA A 615 -15.64 16.55 -7.27
C ALA A 615 -15.79 16.55 -8.80
N ASN A 616 -14.74 16.13 -9.52
CA ASN A 616 -14.75 16.01 -10.98
C ASN A 616 -15.71 14.91 -11.46
N GLU A 617 -15.75 13.76 -10.79
CA GLU A 617 -16.70 12.70 -11.15
C GLU A 617 -18.15 13.12 -10.88
N VAL A 618 -18.42 13.77 -9.74
CA VAL A 618 -19.76 14.32 -9.46
C VAL A 618 -20.15 15.34 -10.54
N ARG A 619 -19.24 16.23 -10.94
CA ARG A 619 -19.48 17.19 -12.03
C ARG A 619 -19.81 16.52 -13.36
N LYS A 620 -19.16 15.40 -13.65
CA LYS A 620 -19.42 14.60 -14.85
C LYS A 620 -20.78 13.91 -14.81
N GLN A 621 -21.15 13.33 -13.67
CA GLN A 621 -22.41 12.59 -13.51
C GLN A 621 -23.62 13.51 -13.36
N PHE A 622 -23.44 14.72 -12.84
CA PHE A 622 -24.50 15.72 -12.60
C PHE A 622 -24.20 17.04 -13.33
N PRO A 623 -24.30 17.07 -14.68
CA PRO A 623 -23.91 18.23 -15.47
C PRO A 623 -24.79 19.47 -15.28
N GLU A 624 -26.00 19.32 -14.75
CA GLU A 624 -26.96 20.43 -14.56
C GLU A 624 -27.06 20.92 -13.11
N SER A 625 -26.55 20.16 -12.14
CA SER A 625 -26.62 20.53 -10.72
C SER A 625 -25.57 21.60 -10.36
N ARG A 626 -25.91 22.48 -9.42
CA ARG A 626 -24.91 23.30 -8.71
C ARG A 626 -24.15 22.42 -7.72
N ILE A 627 -22.82 22.44 -7.77
CA ILE A 627 -21.98 21.58 -6.93
C ILE A 627 -21.17 22.44 -5.97
N ILE A 628 -21.30 22.12 -4.69
CA ILE A 628 -20.60 22.75 -3.57
C ILE A 628 -19.70 21.69 -2.94
N LEU A 629 -18.39 21.89 -3.00
CA LEU A 629 -17.41 21.09 -2.30
C LEU A 629 -17.11 21.74 -0.95
N LEU A 630 -17.62 21.13 0.13
CA LEU A 630 -17.15 21.45 1.45
C LEU A 630 -15.78 20.78 1.64
N GLY A 631 -14.79 21.58 2.02
CA GLY A 631 -13.55 21.03 2.58
C GLY A 631 -13.85 20.20 3.83
N LEU A 632 -12.81 19.57 4.39
CA LEU A 632 -12.94 18.77 5.60
C LEU A 632 -13.53 19.61 6.75
N PHE A 633 -14.43 19.00 7.51
CA PHE A 633 -14.82 19.56 8.80
C PHE A 633 -13.64 19.46 9.78
N PRO A 634 -13.42 20.47 10.65
CA PRO A 634 -12.30 20.45 11.56
C PRO A 634 -12.42 19.25 12.49
N SER A 635 -11.37 18.44 12.52
CA SER A 635 -11.31 17.22 13.35
C SER A 635 -10.11 17.29 14.28
N GLY A 636 -10.27 16.73 15.49
CA GLY A 636 -9.29 16.85 16.57
C GLY A 636 -9.50 18.10 17.42
N LYS A 637 -9.50 17.90 18.75
CA LYS A 637 -9.77 18.96 19.73
C LYS A 637 -8.78 20.12 19.62
N GLU A 638 -7.49 19.79 19.71
CA GLU A 638 -6.42 20.78 19.74
C GLU A 638 -6.04 21.23 18.32
N GLN A 639 -5.82 22.54 18.14
CA GLN A 639 -5.46 23.13 16.84
C GLN A 639 -4.17 22.52 16.26
N GLN A 640 -3.19 22.23 17.12
CA GLN A 640 -1.91 21.65 16.73
C GLN A 640 -1.93 20.11 16.69
N SER A 641 -3.11 19.49 16.83
CA SER A 641 -3.20 18.05 16.66
C SER A 641 -2.84 17.64 15.22
N LYS A 642 -2.24 16.45 15.07
CA LYS A 642 -1.79 15.95 13.77
C LYS A 642 -2.91 15.97 12.72
N VAL A 643 -4.10 15.46 13.06
CA VAL A 643 -5.23 15.44 12.13
C VAL A 643 -5.67 16.84 11.71
N ARG A 644 -5.62 17.83 12.62
CA ARG A 644 -6.07 19.19 12.33
C ARG A 644 -5.10 19.92 11.40
N THR A 645 -3.81 19.80 11.65
CA THR A 645 -2.77 20.31 10.73
C THR A 645 -2.82 19.64 9.35
N GLN A 646 -3.16 18.35 9.29
CA GLN A 646 -3.40 17.64 8.03
C GLN A 646 -4.64 18.17 7.28
N CYS A 647 -5.74 18.45 7.99
CA CYS A 647 -6.92 19.10 7.41
C CYS A 647 -6.59 20.49 6.86
N ASP A 648 -5.86 21.31 7.61
CA ASP A 648 -5.45 22.66 7.19
C ASP A 648 -4.62 22.61 5.90
N LYS A 649 -3.71 21.64 5.78
CA LYS A 649 -2.93 21.41 4.56
C LYS A 649 -3.80 21.02 3.37
N ILE A 650 -4.84 20.20 3.58
CA ILE A 650 -5.80 19.87 2.53
C ILE A 650 -6.56 21.13 2.10
N HIS A 651 -7.02 21.95 3.06
CA HIS A 651 -7.70 23.21 2.74
C HIS A 651 -6.81 24.14 1.93
N ASP A 652 -5.52 24.21 2.24
CA ASP A 652 -4.55 25.00 1.48
C ASP A 652 -4.38 24.52 0.04
N ILE A 653 -4.36 23.21 -0.20
CA ILE A 653 -4.32 22.65 -1.55
C ILE A 653 -5.62 22.96 -2.30
N LEU A 654 -6.77 22.72 -1.68
CA LEU A 654 -8.08 22.85 -2.31
C LEU A 654 -8.43 24.31 -2.63
N GLN A 655 -8.07 25.28 -1.78
CA GLN A 655 -8.35 26.70 -2.03
C GLN A 655 -7.57 27.26 -3.24
N HIS A 656 -6.40 26.70 -3.53
CA HIS A 656 -5.56 27.08 -4.67
C HIS A 656 -5.87 26.26 -5.93
N HIS A 657 -6.69 25.21 -5.83
CA HIS A 657 -7.10 24.42 -6.98
C HIS A 657 -8.20 25.13 -7.77
N ARG A 658 -8.04 25.22 -9.09
CA ARG A 658 -9.05 25.79 -9.99
C ARG A 658 -10.08 24.73 -10.38
N PHE A 659 -11.19 24.71 -9.67
CA PHE A 659 -12.35 23.89 -10.02
C PHE A 659 -13.11 24.45 -11.23
N GLU A 660 -13.68 23.56 -12.05
CA GLU A 660 -14.60 23.91 -13.13
C GLU A 660 -16.06 23.66 -12.69
N LYS A 661 -16.85 24.72 -12.55
CA LYS A 661 -18.27 24.66 -12.15
C LYS A 661 -18.51 23.93 -10.80
N VAL A 662 -17.54 23.97 -9.90
CA VAL A 662 -17.66 23.53 -8.50
C VAL A 662 -17.24 24.68 -7.58
N GLU A 663 -18.07 24.99 -6.60
CA GLU A 663 -17.82 26.00 -5.58
C GLU A 663 -17.14 25.36 -4.37
N TYR A 664 -15.91 25.78 -4.04
CA TYR A 664 -15.20 25.29 -2.86
C TYR A 664 -15.46 26.20 -1.65
N ILE A 665 -15.80 25.60 -0.51
CA ILE A 665 -16.02 26.29 0.76
C ILE A 665 -15.25 25.58 1.87
N ASN A 666 -14.47 26.32 2.65
CA ASN A 666 -13.85 25.81 3.88
C ASN A 666 -14.82 25.99 5.06
N PRO A 667 -15.39 24.89 5.64
CA PRO A 667 -16.37 24.99 6.71
C PRO A 667 -15.76 25.20 8.11
N THR A 668 -14.43 25.33 8.24
CA THR A 668 -13.74 25.36 9.55
C THR A 668 -14.30 26.44 10.49
N LYS A 669 -14.60 27.64 9.97
CA LYS A 669 -15.12 28.77 10.76
C LYS A 669 -16.53 28.56 11.31
N TRP A 670 -17.28 27.57 10.80
CA TRP A 670 -18.60 27.25 11.34
C TRP A 670 -18.49 26.63 12.73
N PHE A 671 -17.39 25.89 12.95
CA PHE A 671 -17.18 25.03 14.11
C PHE A 671 -16.08 25.50 15.05
N THR A 672 -15.40 26.60 14.71
CA THR A 672 -14.27 27.12 15.49
C THR A 672 -14.53 28.55 15.92
N GLU A 673 -14.02 28.90 17.09
CA GLU A 673 -13.96 30.27 17.56
C GLU A 673 -12.85 31.05 16.83
N ALA A 674 -12.82 32.37 17.02
CA ALA A 674 -11.85 33.25 16.37
C ALA A 674 -10.38 32.93 16.76
N ASP A 675 -10.16 32.35 17.94
CA ASP A 675 -8.86 31.90 18.42
C ASP A 675 -8.47 30.49 17.92
N GLY A 676 -9.33 29.86 17.11
CA GLY A 676 -9.11 28.52 16.58
C GLY A 676 -9.53 27.39 17.52
N THR A 677 -10.06 27.66 18.71
CA THR A 677 -10.63 26.60 19.56
C THR A 677 -11.92 26.02 18.96
N MET A 678 -12.24 24.77 19.27
CA MET A 678 -13.50 24.15 18.83
C MET A 678 -14.65 24.72 19.63
N LYS A 679 -15.75 25.08 18.97
CA LYS A 679 -16.97 25.53 19.66
C LYS A 679 -17.56 24.41 20.51
N ASP A 680 -17.95 24.76 21.73
CA ASP A 680 -18.46 23.80 22.70
C ASP A 680 -19.76 23.14 22.25
N GLY A 681 -19.88 21.83 22.53
CA GLY A 681 -21.10 21.06 22.32
C GLY A 681 -21.43 20.70 20.87
N LEU A 682 -20.64 21.10 19.87
CA LEU A 682 -20.92 20.79 18.46
C LEU A 682 -20.41 19.41 18.03
N TYR A 683 -19.42 18.84 18.72
CA TYR A 683 -18.85 17.52 18.43
C TYR A 683 -19.06 16.55 19.59
N GLY A 684 -19.13 15.26 19.25
CA GLY A 684 -18.98 14.19 20.24
C GLY A 684 -17.56 14.13 20.80
N ASN A 685 -17.34 13.20 21.73
CA ASN A 685 -16.06 13.06 22.42
C ASN A 685 -14.89 12.69 21.50
N ASP A 686 -15.17 12.22 20.28
CA ASP A 686 -14.15 11.90 19.28
C ASP A 686 -13.63 13.12 18.52
N TYR A 687 -14.29 14.28 18.62
CA TYR A 687 -14.00 15.48 17.84
C TYR A 687 -13.93 15.20 16.33
N ILE A 688 -14.77 14.28 15.85
CA ILE A 688 -14.95 13.94 14.43
C ILE A 688 -16.44 14.02 14.07
N HIS A 689 -17.31 13.39 14.87
CA HIS A 689 -18.75 13.35 14.58
C HIS A 689 -19.50 14.47 15.31
N PHE A 690 -20.48 15.07 14.63
CA PHE A 690 -21.29 16.13 15.21
C PHE A 690 -22.30 15.60 16.24
N THR A 691 -22.60 16.43 17.23
CA THR A 691 -23.84 16.31 18.01
C THR A 691 -25.04 16.81 17.20
N GLY A 692 -26.25 16.67 17.73
CA GLY A 692 -27.43 17.30 17.15
C GLY A 692 -27.28 18.82 16.98
N GLU A 693 -26.61 19.51 17.90
CA GLU A 693 -26.33 20.95 17.78
C GLU A 693 -25.32 21.25 16.67
N GLY A 694 -24.29 20.42 16.51
CA GLY A 694 -23.36 20.54 15.38
C GLY A 694 -24.07 20.39 14.02
N TYR A 695 -25.00 19.44 13.91
CA TYR A 695 -25.83 19.31 12.71
C TYR A 695 -26.76 20.51 12.47
N LYS A 696 -27.30 21.15 13.52
CA LYS A 696 -28.11 22.38 13.39
C LYS A 696 -27.28 23.54 12.83
N VAL A 697 -26.05 23.72 13.31
CA VAL A 697 -25.12 24.73 12.79
C VAL A 697 -24.82 24.47 11.31
N ALA A 698 -24.43 23.24 10.96
CA ALA A 698 -24.16 22.88 9.57
C ALA A 698 -25.38 23.06 8.66
N ALA A 699 -26.57 22.66 9.10
CA ALA A 699 -27.80 22.80 8.31
C ALA A 699 -28.12 24.27 8.04
N THR A 700 -27.92 25.14 9.04
CA THR A 700 -28.13 26.58 8.90
C THR A 700 -27.17 27.20 7.88
N GLU A 701 -25.88 26.86 7.94
CA GLU A 701 -24.89 27.39 7.00
C GLU A 701 -25.09 26.84 5.58
N ILE A 702 -25.41 25.55 5.44
CA ILE A 702 -25.77 24.96 4.14
C ILE A 702 -26.98 25.68 3.55
N ALA A 703 -28.06 25.88 4.31
CA ALA A 703 -29.24 26.58 3.81
C ALA A 703 -28.95 28.02 3.36
N LYS A 704 -28.06 28.75 4.05
CA LYS A 704 -27.61 30.08 3.62
C LYS A 704 -26.89 30.02 2.28
N ILE A 705 -26.01 29.05 2.07
CA ILE A 705 -25.27 28.89 0.80
C ILE A 705 -26.23 28.64 -0.36
N LEU A 706 -27.27 27.82 -0.14
CA LEU A 706 -28.26 27.47 -1.17
C LEU A 706 -29.22 28.63 -1.51
N ALA A 707 -29.34 29.62 -0.63
CA ALA A 707 -30.18 30.80 -0.85
C ALA A 707 -29.48 31.91 -1.67
N CYS A 708 -28.16 31.85 -1.79
CA CYS A 708 -27.33 32.73 -2.63
C CYS A 708 -27.27 32.21 -4.06
#